data_AF-A0A022Q8U0-F1
#
_entry.id   AF-A0A022Q8U0-F1
#
_cell.length_a   1.000
_cell.length_b   1.000
_cell.length_c   1.000
_cell.angle_alpha   90.00
_cell.angle_beta   90.00
_cell.angle_gamma   90.00
#
_symmetry.space_group_name_H-M   'P 1'
#
loop_
_entity.id
_entity.type
_entity.pdbx_description
1 polymer ?
#
loop_
_entity_poly.entity_id
_entity_poly.type
_entity_poly.pdbx_seq_one_letter_code
_entity_poly.pdbx_strand_id
1 'polypeptide(L)'
;MISLVPVDVGKPTVKLAKTPILEGTCTWENPVYETVKLVKETKTGRIREKFYYVVVSTEKDALKAECEQLKSSLKCKNEAAASVPVQKETENLRSPLENIKQELQREKQLNKKLKSNLQKTEDSNSEFVLAMRDLSKKLDQKNTEISRLSTKIKDFYSGSEALAVSPRTTMNGNEGSKAPEDLDSKHGNADETEKLKLKIEQLYSEIEVHKKEKAEIQMDLERLTLDYGILETENNDIYSKLEHNEKENMEIQQNYTGSLAIEKQLKLRIASLEAENKRQALQYSESLNMIDELEFQVESLQKELENQTQAFEGDLEAVAEAKNMQEQRAIRAEEALRKTRWSSANAAERLQEEFRQVSAEMTLKIEESDKLAQKAVAEADDLHQKNEVLEELLQKAEEELQTTRNQYDIILGEYQQQKEKVSRDESEQMKTTTEESVSLQRWKLEKDDLERQLASVRKEAEKIMQDNVSMKSQMDQKKTKEENLHLEVKKLRIKNNEVKNHLLELEVEKEDLKKEMSKLRNVLRKKEQEQEKAALQNSATSQMKEKNLKYNTKQVGSNMTTTRIAAGLTEQLEQETAPAQDRNSLVFQGRQNKGKNIKGAEMRVLENLPLQKSGQPGGDFDVSNLLSEVASLKERNGSMEEELKEMHERYSEISLKFAEVEGERQQLVMSLRNLKSGKKN
;
A
#
# COMPACT_ATOMS: atom_id res chain seq x y z
N MET A 1 16.62 17.09 18.50
CA MET A 1 17.05 15.79 19.09
C MET A 1 15.80 14.98 19.37
N ILE A 2 15.80 13.68 19.09
CA ILE A 2 14.68 12.80 19.43
C ILE A 2 15.13 11.81 20.50
N SER A 3 14.28 11.56 21.50
CA SER A 3 14.49 10.58 22.57
C SER A 3 13.31 9.62 22.63
N LEU A 4 13.58 8.32 22.65
CA LEU A 4 12.59 7.27 22.84
C LEU A 4 12.54 6.91 24.34
N VAL A 5 11.33 6.95 24.94
CA VAL A 5 11.12 6.76 26.38
C VAL A 5 10.09 5.64 26.60
N PRO A 6 10.46 4.50 27.22
CA PRO A 6 9.50 3.47 27.61
C PRO A 6 8.67 3.97 28.79
N VAL A 7 7.35 3.80 28.73
CA VAL A 7 6.43 4.29 29.79
C VAL A 7 6.67 3.60 31.13
N ASP A 8 7.11 2.33 31.10
CA ASP A 8 7.47 1.52 32.27
C ASP A 8 8.77 1.94 32.97
N VAL A 9 9.69 2.60 32.25
CA VAL A 9 11.01 3.01 32.77
C VAL A 9 11.06 4.51 33.07
N GLY A 10 10.28 5.33 32.36
CA GLY A 10 10.20 6.79 32.54
C GLY A 10 11.49 7.56 32.22
N LYS A 11 12.51 6.90 31.66
CA LYS A 11 13.80 7.48 31.27
C LYS A 11 14.11 7.14 29.81
N PRO A 12 14.75 8.03 29.03
CA PRO A 12 15.13 7.73 27.66
C PRO A 12 16.05 6.51 27.56
N THR A 13 15.63 5.51 26.78
CA THR A 13 16.43 4.31 26.44
C THR A 13 17.30 4.56 25.22
N VAL A 14 16.82 5.32 24.24
CA VAL A 14 17.59 5.70 23.05
C VAL A 14 17.45 7.19 22.78
N LYS A 15 18.53 7.82 22.28
CA LYS A 15 18.56 9.21 21.84
C LYS A 15 19.21 9.31 20.47
N LEU A 16 18.53 9.96 19.52
CA LEU A 16 19.12 10.33 18.23
C LEU A 16 19.99 11.59 18.37
N ALA A 17 20.93 11.75 17.44
CA ALA A 17 21.77 12.93 17.34
C ALA A 17 20.96 14.23 17.16
N LYS A 18 21.64 15.38 17.33
CA LYS A 18 21.09 16.66 16.87
C LYS A 18 21.16 16.71 15.34
N THR A 19 20.10 17.18 14.70
CA THR A 19 20.02 17.41 13.25
C THR A 19 19.49 18.84 13.03
N PRO A 20 19.95 19.58 12.02
CA PRO A 20 19.39 20.90 11.68
C PRO A 20 17.96 20.76 11.11
N ILE A 21 17.16 21.82 11.27
CA ILE A 21 15.86 21.92 10.60
C ILE A 21 16.13 22.50 9.21
N LEU A 22 15.82 21.74 8.17
CA LEU A 22 15.91 22.18 6.77
C LEU A 22 14.49 22.22 6.20
N GLU A 23 14.05 23.40 5.74
CA GLU A 23 12.71 23.60 5.13
C GLU A 23 11.53 23.08 5.99
N GLY A 24 11.66 23.22 7.33
CA GLY A 24 10.67 22.74 8.29
C GLY A 24 10.74 21.24 8.62
N THR A 25 11.55 20.47 7.90
CA THR A 25 11.73 19.03 8.09
C THR A 25 13.02 18.71 8.86
N CYS A 26 13.03 17.58 9.58
CA CYS A 26 14.21 17.04 10.25
C CYS A 26 14.40 15.59 9.81
N THR A 27 15.57 15.27 9.25
CA THR A 27 15.95 13.91 8.87
C THR A 27 17.13 13.41 9.71
N TRP A 28 17.19 12.10 9.90
CA TRP A 28 18.30 11.41 10.56
C TRP A 28 18.72 10.26 9.67
N GLU A 29 19.99 10.24 9.26
CA GLU A 29 20.53 9.24 8.33
C GLU A 29 20.56 7.82 8.90
N ASN A 30 20.64 7.69 10.23
CA ASN A 30 20.75 6.40 10.92
C ASN A 30 19.42 6.02 11.60
N PRO A 31 18.80 4.87 11.24
CA PRO A 31 17.63 4.36 11.94
C PRO A 31 17.98 3.93 13.37
N VAL A 32 16.99 4.02 14.27
CA VAL A 32 17.12 3.58 15.67
C VAL A 32 16.34 2.29 15.90
N TYR A 33 17.00 1.35 16.57
CA TYR A 33 16.43 0.07 17.00
C TYR A 33 16.38 0.01 18.53
N GLU A 34 15.24 -0.40 19.11
CA GLU A 34 15.14 -0.76 20.52
C GLU A 34 14.66 -2.20 20.68
N THR A 35 15.33 -2.98 21.54
CA THR A 35 14.95 -4.37 21.83
C THR A 35 13.87 -4.44 22.91
N VAL A 36 12.66 -4.86 22.53
CA VAL A 36 11.51 -4.97 23.43
C VAL A 36 11.36 -6.39 23.98
N LYS A 37 11.33 -6.54 25.31
CA LYS A 37 10.91 -7.79 25.97
C LYS A 37 9.40 -7.81 26.15
N LEU A 38 8.72 -8.68 25.41
CA LEU A 38 7.28 -8.88 25.47
C LEU A 38 6.93 -10.04 26.42
N VAL A 39 6.16 -9.76 27.48
CA VAL A 39 5.75 -10.77 28.46
C VAL A 39 4.38 -11.32 28.08
N LYS A 40 4.32 -12.62 27.80
CA LYS A 40 3.07 -13.35 27.50
C LYS A 40 2.44 -13.85 28.80
N GLU A 41 1.15 -13.59 28.99
CA GLU A 41 0.44 -13.94 30.20
C GLU A 41 -0.04 -15.40 30.16
N THR A 42 0.31 -16.20 31.17
CA THR A 42 0.19 -17.66 31.14
C THR A 42 -1.25 -18.19 31.18
N LYS A 43 -2.22 -17.39 31.63
CA LYS A 43 -3.64 -17.79 31.73
C LYS A 43 -4.47 -17.43 30.50
N THR A 44 -4.12 -16.34 29.80
CA THR A 44 -4.90 -15.76 28.70
C THR A 44 -4.19 -15.89 27.36
N GLY A 45 -2.88 -16.18 27.36
CA GLY A 45 -2.06 -16.23 26.15
C GLY A 45 -1.80 -14.86 25.50
N ARG A 46 -2.35 -13.77 26.03
CA ARG A 46 -2.19 -12.43 25.48
C ARG A 46 -0.83 -11.86 25.86
N ILE A 47 -0.20 -11.15 24.91
CA ILE A 47 1.03 -10.40 25.14
C ILE A 47 0.68 -9.07 25.80
N ARG A 48 1.42 -8.67 26.84
CA ARG A 48 1.22 -7.35 27.46
C ARG A 48 1.68 -6.24 26.52
N GLU A 49 0.80 -5.27 26.31
CA GLU A 49 1.06 -4.06 25.53
C GLU A 49 2.17 -3.24 26.19
N LYS A 50 3.05 -2.63 25.38
CA LYS A 50 4.15 -1.79 25.86
C LYS A 50 4.15 -0.45 25.13
N PHE A 51 4.01 0.62 25.89
CA PHE A 51 3.88 1.97 25.37
C PHE A 51 5.22 2.72 25.38
N TYR A 52 5.39 3.61 24.41
CA TYR A 52 6.60 4.39 24.17
C TYR A 52 6.23 5.84 23.85
N TYR A 53 6.94 6.79 24.45
CA TYR A 53 6.87 8.21 24.08
C TYR A 53 8.06 8.60 23.21
N VAL A 54 7.78 9.25 22.09
CA VAL A 54 8.77 9.91 21.23
C VAL A 54 8.85 11.38 21.64
N VAL A 55 9.93 11.76 22.32
CA VAL A 55 10.12 13.12 22.83
C VAL A 55 11.08 13.87 21.91
N VAL A 56 10.57 14.89 21.23
CA VAL A 56 11.38 15.81 20.41
C VAL A 56 11.83 16.98 21.29
N SER A 57 13.14 17.15 21.45
CA SER A 57 13.73 18.28 22.17
C SER A 57 14.51 19.19 21.21
N THR A 58 14.24 20.49 21.29
CA THR A 58 15.05 21.51 20.60
C THR A 58 16.23 21.91 21.48
N GLU A 59 17.23 22.61 20.92
CA GLU A 59 18.36 23.10 21.71
C GLU A 59 17.92 24.11 22.79
N LYS A 60 16.83 24.84 22.54
CA LYS A 60 16.18 25.72 23.52
C LYS A 60 15.65 24.93 24.72
N ASP A 61 15.10 23.73 24.50
CA ASP A 61 14.56 22.90 25.58
C ASP A 61 15.67 22.17 26.35
N ALA A 62 16.74 21.76 25.66
CA ALA A 62 17.94 21.22 26.28
C ALA A 62 18.64 22.28 27.16
N LEU A 63 18.85 23.49 26.63
CA LEU A 63 19.39 24.63 27.39
C LEU A 63 18.46 25.07 28.53
N LYS A 64 17.14 24.98 28.35
CA LYS A 64 16.18 25.26 29.43
C LYS A 64 16.25 24.20 30.54
N ALA A 65 16.37 22.92 30.19
CA ALA A 65 16.56 21.83 31.14
C ALA A 65 17.90 21.95 31.87
N GLU A 66 19.01 22.21 31.17
CA GLU A 66 20.30 22.50 31.80
C GLU A 66 20.23 23.76 32.67
N CYS A 67 19.54 24.81 32.24
CA CYS A 67 19.38 26.02 33.04
C CYS A 67 18.51 25.80 34.29
N GLU A 68 17.47 24.96 34.24
CA GLU A 68 16.70 24.58 35.44
C GLU A 68 17.46 23.60 36.34
N GLN A 69 18.27 22.70 35.77
CA GLN A 69 19.15 21.80 36.51
C GLN A 69 20.31 22.56 37.19
N LEU A 70 20.87 23.57 36.53
CA LEU A 70 21.82 24.51 37.12
C LEU A 70 21.16 25.39 38.16
N LYS A 71 19.93 25.87 37.94
CA LYS A 71 19.17 26.71 38.89
C LYS A 71 18.76 25.95 40.16
N SER A 72 18.49 24.64 40.04
CA SER A 72 18.28 23.75 41.19
C SER A 72 19.60 23.38 41.88
N SER A 73 20.68 23.13 41.13
CA SER A 73 22.02 22.92 41.69
C SER A 73 22.56 24.14 42.45
N LEU A 74 22.31 25.36 41.93
CA LEU A 74 22.67 26.63 42.57
C LEU A 74 21.95 26.84 43.91
N LYS A 75 20.73 26.30 44.05
CA LYS A 75 19.94 26.38 45.28
C LYS A 75 20.45 25.48 46.41
N CYS A 76 21.36 24.54 46.10
CA CYS A 76 22.00 23.65 47.08
C CYS A 76 23.46 24.03 47.41
N LYS A 77 23.98 25.17 46.94
CA LYS A 77 25.37 25.60 47.16
C LYS A 77 25.51 27.04 47.67
N ASN A 78 24.66 27.44 48.61
CA ASN A 78 24.80 28.67 49.38
C ASN A 78 25.33 28.40 50.79
N GLU A 79 26.43 27.65 50.92
CA GLU A 79 27.27 27.63 52.13
C GLU A 79 28.65 27.02 51.82
N ALA A 80 29.70 27.58 52.44
CA ALA A 80 31.13 27.28 52.26
C ALA A 80 31.75 27.56 50.87
N ALA A 81 33.05 27.88 50.85
CA ALA A 81 33.70 28.65 49.77
C ALA A 81 34.94 27.99 49.16
N ALA A 82 35.28 28.46 47.93
CA ALA A 82 36.55 28.28 47.21
C ALA A 82 36.85 26.85 46.65
N SER A 83 37.51 26.63 45.49
CA SER A 83 38.20 27.56 44.57
C SER A 83 38.40 26.99 43.13
N VAL A 84 38.30 27.83 42.07
CA VAL A 84 39.05 27.77 40.77
C VAL A 84 38.72 26.62 39.76
N PRO A 85 38.79 26.77 38.39
CA PRO A 85 38.78 27.96 37.51
C PRO A 85 37.76 27.88 36.33
N VAL A 86 36.64 28.64 36.34
CA VAL A 86 35.83 28.88 35.10
C VAL A 86 35.31 30.33 35.01
N GLN A 87 35.96 31.27 35.72
CA GLN A 87 35.46 32.64 35.86
C GLN A 87 35.96 33.62 34.78
N LYS A 88 37.14 33.38 34.17
CA LYS A 88 37.77 34.37 33.27
C LYS A 88 37.04 34.58 31.93
N GLU A 89 36.45 33.53 31.36
CA GLU A 89 35.69 33.65 30.09
C GLU A 89 34.24 34.07 30.33
N THR A 90 33.63 33.60 31.43
CA THR A 90 32.26 33.97 31.79
C THR A 90 32.13 35.43 32.23
N GLU A 91 33.18 36.01 32.80
CA GLU A 91 33.22 37.43 33.16
C GLU A 91 33.46 38.34 31.92
N ASN A 92 34.34 37.93 31.00
CA ASN A 92 34.57 38.62 29.73
C ASN A 92 33.35 38.61 28.78
N LEU A 93 32.48 37.58 28.84
CA LEU A 93 31.24 37.53 28.05
C LEU A 93 30.02 38.13 28.77
N ARG A 94 30.11 38.37 30.09
CA ARG A 94 29.04 39.00 30.87
C ARG A 94 28.92 40.50 30.57
N SER A 95 30.02 41.22 30.35
CA SER A 95 29.95 42.67 30.06
C SER A 95 29.38 43.00 28.66
N PRO A 96 29.70 42.30 27.54
CA PRO A 96 29.04 42.53 26.26
C PRO A 96 27.56 42.14 26.30
N LEU A 97 27.21 41.04 26.98
CA LEU A 97 25.82 40.58 27.09
C LEU A 97 24.94 41.57 27.88
N GLU A 98 25.44 42.10 29.00
CA GLU A 98 24.70 43.11 29.77
C GLU A 98 24.64 44.46 29.02
N ASN A 99 25.67 44.81 28.24
CA ASN A 99 25.63 45.98 27.34
C ASN A 99 24.57 45.82 26.25
N ILE A 100 24.50 44.68 25.56
CA ILE A 100 23.47 44.38 24.55
C ILE A 100 22.07 44.41 25.18
N LYS A 101 21.93 43.89 26.40
CA LYS A 101 20.67 43.90 27.15
C LYS A 101 20.23 45.31 27.56
N GLN A 102 21.17 46.17 27.98
CA GLN A 102 20.88 47.59 28.23
C GLN A 102 20.53 48.32 26.94
N GLU A 103 21.24 48.07 25.84
CA GLU A 103 21.00 48.75 24.57
C GLU A 103 19.65 48.36 23.97
N LEU A 104 19.30 47.07 23.99
CA LEU A 104 17.96 46.58 23.67
C LEU A 104 16.88 47.22 24.55
N GLN A 105 17.19 47.57 25.80
CA GLN A 105 16.26 48.26 26.69
C GLN A 105 16.14 49.76 26.36
N ARG A 106 17.23 50.43 25.99
CA ARG A 106 17.21 51.81 25.46
C ARG A 106 16.45 51.89 24.14
N GLU A 107 16.71 50.97 23.22
CA GLU A 107 16.03 50.87 21.93
C GLU A 107 14.54 50.59 22.10
N LYS A 108 14.14 49.70 23.02
CA LYS A 108 12.71 49.50 23.37
C LYS A 108 12.05 50.77 23.92
N GLN A 109 12.76 51.55 24.74
CA GLN A 109 12.25 52.84 25.23
C GLN A 109 12.16 53.89 24.11
N LEU A 110 13.15 53.94 23.23
CA LEU A 110 13.18 54.81 22.06
C LEU A 110 12.06 54.47 21.06
N ASN A 111 11.85 53.19 20.77
CA ASN A 111 10.80 52.69 19.89
C ASN A 111 9.41 52.98 20.48
N LYS A 112 9.22 52.81 21.80
CA LYS A 112 7.98 53.25 22.49
C LYS A 112 7.76 54.76 22.35
N LYS A 113 8.81 55.58 22.44
CA LYS A 113 8.73 57.04 22.25
C LYS A 113 8.45 57.40 20.78
N LEU A 114 9.10 56.74 19.82
CA LEU A 114 8.89 56.92 18.38
C LEU A 114 7.44 56.58 18.00
N LYS A 115 6.92 55.45 18.47
CA LYS A 115 5.52 55.04 18.24
C LYS A 115 4.53 56.03 18.86
N SER A 116 4.81 56.57 20.05
CA SER A 116 3.98 57.62 20.65
C SER A 116 4.04 58.94 19.89
N ASN A 117 5.19 59.29 19.30
CA ASN A 117 5.32 60.49 18.46
C ASN A 117 4.59 60.30 17.12
N LEU A 118 4.72 59.13 16.49
CA LEU A 118 4.02 58.79 15.25
C LEU A 118 2.50 58.87 15.44
N GLN A 119 1.97 58.29 16.53
CA GLN A 119 0.54 58.41 16.87
C GLN A 119 0.12 59.87 17.01
N LYS A 120 0.87 60.70 17.75
CA LYS A 120 0.55 62.14 17.86
C LYS A 120 0.58 62.87 16.52
N THR A 121 1.50 62.51 15.63
CA THR A 121 1.55 63.08 14.28
C THR A 121 0.35 62.62 13.44
N GLU A 122 -0.08 61.36 13.55
CA GLU A 122 -1.27 60.82 12.89
C GLU A 122 -2.57 61.47 13.42
N ASP A 123 -2.67 61.67 14.73
CA ASP A 123 -3.79 62.35 15.39
C ASP A 123 -3.87 63.83 14.95
N SER A 124 -2.75 64.57 14.97
CA SER A 124 -2.69 65.96 14.48
C SER A 124 -2.91 66.08 12.97
N ASN A 125 -2.46 65.12 12.16
CA ASN A 125 -2.78 65.07 10.74
C ASN A 125 -4.28 64.83 10.50
N SER A 126 -4.92 64.00 11.34
CA SER A 126 -6.37 63.77 11.30
C SER A 126 -7.15 65.03 11.65
N GLU A 127 -6.73 65.77 12.68
CA GLU A 127 -7.29 67.08 13.04
C GLU A 127 -7.11 68.11 11.91
N PHE A 128 -5.92 68.16 11.29
CA PHE A 128 -5.65 69.02 10.13
C PHE A 128 -6.53 68.68 8.92
N VAL A 129 -6.74 67.40 8.62
CA VAL A 129 -7.64 66.95 7.55
C VAL A 129 -9.10 67.34 7.83
N LEU A 130 -9.54 67.31 9.09
CA LEU A 130 -10.87 67.81 9.48
C LEU A 130 -10.98 69.33 9.30
N ALA A 131 -9.99 70.10 9.75
CA ALA A 131 -9.96 71.55 9.57
C ALA A 131 -9.93 71.96 8.08
N MET A 132 -9.14 71.26 7.26
CA MET A 132 -9.12 71.41 5.80
C MET A 132 -10.47 71.12 5.16
N ARG A 133 -11.17 70.07 5.61
CA ARG A 133 -12.52 69.72 5.12
C ARG A 133 -13.55 70.80 5.47
N ASP A 134 -13.49 71.36 6.68
CA ASP A 134 -14.36 72.46 7.10
C ASP A 134 -14.04 73.78 6.36
N LEU A 135 -12.76 74.05 6.08
CA LEU A 135 -12.35 75.17 5.21
C LEU A 135 -12.86 74.99 3.78
N SER A 136 -12.75 73.79 3.19
CA SER A 136 -13.31 73.50 1.86
C SER A 136 -14.82 73.70 1.85
N LYS A 137 -15.54 73.21 2.88
CA LYS A 137 -16.99 73.40 3.01
C LYS A 137 -17.38 74.87 3.14
N LYS A 138 -16.60 75.70 3.86
CA LYS A 138 -16.80 77.16 3.91
C LYS A 138 -16.49 77.83 2.56
N LEU A 139 -15.49 77.34 1.83
CA LEU A 139 -15.15 77.82 0.49
C LEU A 139 -16.28 77.51 -0.51
N ASP A 140 -16.86 76.31 -0.46
CA ASP A 140 -18.01 75.93 -1.29
C ASP A 140 -19.27 76.76 -0.95
N GLN A 141 -19.50 77.04 0.33
CA GLN A 141 -20.54 77.98 0.78
C GLN A 141 -20.30 79.39 0.24
N LYS A 142 -19.05 79.87 0.21
CA LYS A 142 -18.72 81.17 -0.36
C LYS A 142 -18.80 81.19 -1.88
N ASN A 143 -18.39 80.12 -2.57
CA ASN A 143 -18.53 80.00 -4.02
C ASN A 143 -20.00 79.94 -4.47
N THR A 144 -20.87 79.28 -3.71
CA THR A 144 -22.32 79.30 -3.97
C THR A 144 -22.96 80.65 -3.65
N GLU A 145 -22.50 81.36 -2.61
CA GLU A 145 -22.93 82.74 -2.34
C GLU A 145 -22.46 83.73 -3.42
N ILE A 146 -21.19 83.63 -3.86
CA ILE A 146 -20.63 84.39 -4.99
C ILE A 146 -21.44 84.11 -6.25
N SER A 147 -21.73 82.83 -6.55
CA SER A 147 -22.56 82.46 -7.71
C SER A 147 -23.94 83.11 -7.63
N ARG A 148 -24.60 83.07 -6.47
CA ARG A 148 -25.90 83.71 -6.24
C ARG A 148 -25.84 85.24 -6.43
N LEU A 149 -24.78 85.88 -5.95
CA LEU A 149 -24.55 87.32 -6.13
C LEU A 149 -24.24 87.66 -7.59
N SER A 150 -23.46 86.83 -8.30
CA SER A 150 -23.18 86.98 -9.73
C SER A 150 -24.45 86.83 -10.58
N THR A 151 -25.35 85.90 -10.27
CA THR A 151 -26.68 85.85 -10.92
C THR A 151 -27.45 87.13 -10.65
N LYS A 152 -27.52 87.58 -9.39
CA LYS A 152 -28.23 88.80 -9.00
C LYS A 152 -27.67 90.07 -9.67
N ILE A 153 -26.36 90.11 -9.90
CA ILE A 153 -25.67 91.15 -10.68
C ILE A 153 -26.06 91.04 -12.16
N LYS A 154 -26.05 89.83 -12.74
CA LYS A 154 -26.44 89.59 -14.14
C LYS A 154 -27.90 89.96 -14.42
N ASP A 155 -28.79 89.71 -13.46
CA ASP A 155 -30.21 90.11 -13.50
C ASP A 155 -30.35 91.65 -13.47
N PHE A 156 -29.46 92.36 -12.76
CA PHE A 156 -29.42 93.83 -12.72
C PHE A 156 -28.90 94.48 -14.01
N TYR A 157 -27.94 93.85 -14.69
CA TYR A 157 -27.32 94.38 -15.93
C TYR A 157 -28.02 93.95 -17.23
N SER A 158 -29.17 93.28 -17.13
CA SER A 158 -29.94 92.82 -18.31
C SER A 158 -30.92 93.87 -18.87
N GLY A 159 -30.86 95.14 -18.41
CA GLY A 159 -31.75 96.19 -18.91
C GLY A 159 -31.38 97.63 -18.52
N SER A 160 -30.41 98.22 -19.21
CA SER A 160 -30.47 99.64 -19.63
C SER A 160 -29.39 99.94 -20.68
N GLU A 161 -29.77 100.68 -21.71
CA GLU A 161 -28.96 101.02 -22.88
C GLU A 161 -28.40 102.46 -22.80
N ALA A 162 -27.25 102.69 -23.46
CA ALA A 162 -26.66 103.97 -23.90
C ALA A 162 -26.52 105.17 -22.92
N LEU A 163 -25.29 105.70 -22.80
CA LEU A 163 -24.87 106.98 -23.42
C LEU A 163 -23.38 107.30 -23.15
N ALA A 164 -22.79 108.14 -24.00
CA ALA A 164 -21.37 108.49 -24.01
C ALA A 164 -21.04 109.78 -23.23
N VAL A 165 -19.76 110.02 -22.92
CA VAL A 165 -18.97 111.24 -23.26
C VAL A 165 -17.53 111.19 -22.66
N SER A 166 -16.61 111.91 -23.33
CA SER A 166 -15.15 112.09 -23.08
C SER A 166 -14.88 113.21 -22.02
N PRO A 167 -13.67 113.82 -21.77
CA PRO A 167 -12.35 113.74 -22.43
C PRO A 167 -11.08 113.77 -21.51
N ARG A 168 -9.94 114.16 -22.12
CA ARG A 168 -8.51 114.09 -21.73
C ARG A 168 -7.95 115.09 -20.70
N THR A 169 -6.89 114.63 -20.01
CA THR A 169 -5.51 115.16 -19.83
C THR A 169 -5.18 116.68 -19.77
N THR A 170 -4.15 116.96 -18.96
CA THR A 170 -3.29 118.16 -18.82
C THR A 170 -3.74 119.26 -17.85
N MET A 171 -2.86 119.55 -16.89
CA MET A 171 -2.90 120.71 -15.99
C MET A 171 -1.49 121.31 -15.99
N ASN A 172 -1.37 122.58 -16.36
CA ASN A 172 -0.16 123.37 -16.22
C ASN A 172 -0.60 124.79 -15.88
N GLY A 173 -0.17 125.32 -14.74
CA GLY A 173 -0.61 126.62 -14.23
C GLY A 173 0.58 127.55 -14.01
N ASN A 174 0.49 128.78 -14.52
CA ASN A 174 1.42 129.85 -14.18
C ASN A 174 0.65 131.17 -14.13
N GLU A 175 0.91 131.99 -13.10
CA GLU A 175 0.24 133.27 -12.86
C GLU A 175 1.11 134.46 -13.34
N GLY A 176 0.55 135.68 -13.25
CA GLY A 176 1.38 136.87 -12.99
C GLY A 176 1.53 137.87 -14.13
N SER A 177 0.46 138.60 -14.45
CA SER A 177 0.53 139.79 -15.32
C SER A 177 1.30 140.94 -14.66
N LYS A 178 2.14 141.66 -15.43
CA LYS A 178 2.30 143.13 -15.36
C LYS A 178 3.17 143.67 -16.51
N ALA A 179 2.79 144.83 -17.03
CA ALA A 179 3.57 145.67 -17.97
C ALA A 179 3.58 147.13 -17.46
N PRO A 180 4.58 147.96 -17.81
CA PRO A 180 4.80 149.26 -17.17
C PRO A 180 4.46 150.50 -18.04
N GLU A 181 4.18 151.60 -17.36
CA GLU A 181 4.04 153.01 -17.81
C GLU A 181 4.49 153.90 -16.62
N ASP A 182 5.00 155.13 -16.75
CA ASP A 182 5.74 155.80 -17.84
C ASP A 182 6.44 157.08 -17.27
N LEU A 183 7.34 157.70 -18.03
CA LEU A 183 7.81 159.12 -17.99
C LEU A 183 8.25 159.83 -16.67
N ASP A 184 9.56 160.05 -16.59
CA ASP A 184 10.27 161.36 -16.56
C ASP A 184 9.57 162.65 -16.01
N SER A 185 10.17 163.31 -15.01
CA SER A 185 10.61 164.73 -15.13
C SER A 185 11.31 165.30 -13.86
N LYS A 186 12.03 166.41 -14.05
CA LYS A 186 13.09 166.97 -13.18
C LYS A 186 12.57 167.93 -12.09
N HIS A 187 13.26 168.02 -10.95
CA HIS A 187 13.98 169.23 -10.42
C HIS A 187 14.31 169.11 -8.90
N GLY A 188 15.52 169.52 -8.50
CA GLY A 188 15.71 170.22 -7.22
C GLY A 188 16.46 169.52 -6.06
N ASN A 189 17.73 169.13 -6.26
CA ASN A 189 18.94 169.08 -5.39
C ASN A 189 18.87 169.12 -3.82
N ALA A 190 17.74 168.84 -3.18
CA ALA A 190 17.61 168.67 -1.73
C ALA A 190 16.72 167.45 -1.42
N ASP A 191 15.64 167.29 -2.20
CA ASP A 191 14.80 166.09 -2.27
C ASP A 191 15.54 164.89 -2.91
N GLU A 192 16.54 165.14 -3.77
CA GLU A 192 17.45 164.11 -4.27
C GLU A 192 18.20 163.38 -3.14
N THR A 193 18.63 164.09 -2.09
CA THR A 193 19.38 163.49 -0.98
C THR A 193 18.51 162.52 -0.17
N GLU A 194 17.23 162.85 0.02
CA GLU A 194 16.28 162.02 0.74
C GLU A 194 15.77 160.85 -0.12
N LYS A 195 15.54 161.07 -1.42
CA LYS A 195 15.27 160.01 -2.41
C LYS A 195 16.44 159.04 -2.57
N LEU A 196 17.68 159.53 -2.60
CA LEU A 196 18.88 158.68 -2.60
C LEU A 196 18.98 157.87 -1.30
N LYS A 197 18.67 158.46 -0.15
CA LYS A 197 18.63 157.75 1.15
C LYS A 197 17.55 156.65 1.16
N LEU A 198 16.33 156.96 0.70
CA LEU A 198 15.27 155.96 0.54
C LEU A 198 15.64 154.86 -0.47
N LYS A 199 16.32 155.20 -1.57
CA LYS A 199 16.79 154.21 -2.55
C LYS A 199 17.92 153.35 -2.00
N ILE A 200 18.82 153.91 -1.20
CA ILE A 200 19.85 153.16 -0.47
C ILE A 200 19.21 152.19 0.52
N GLU A 201 18.21 152.62 1.31
CA GLU A 201 17.46 151.75 2.22
C GLU A 201 16.71 150.64 1.47
N GLN A 202 16.05 150.98 0.35
CA GLN A 202 15.39 150.01 -0.52
C GLN A 202 16.38 148.95 -1.03
N LEU A 203 17.52 149.39 -1.59
CA LEU A 203 18.57 148.50 -2.08
C LEU A 203 19.17 147.64 -0.97
N TYR A 204 19.32 148.14 0.26
CA TYR A 204 19.75 147.32 1.40
C TYR A 204 18.71 146.26 1.76
N SER A 205 17.42 146.58 1.77
CA SER A 205 16.36 145.58 2.01
C SER A 205 16.26 144.53 0.89
N GLU A 206 16.43 144.94 -0.37
CA GLU A 206 16.47 144.07 -1.55
C GLU A 206 17.69 143.13 -1.51
N ILE A 207 18.87 143.64 -1.13
CA ILE A 207 20.08 142.83 -0.88
C ILE A 207 19.84 141.80 0.24
N GLU A 208 19.15 142.17 1.32
CA GLU A 208 18.89 141.25 2.44
C GLU A 208 17.87 140.16 2.07
N VAL A 209 16.84 140.50 1.27
CA VAL A 209 15.93 139.51 0.67
C VAL A 209 16.70 138.56 -0.24
N HIS A 210 17.53 139.05 -1.15
CA HIS A 210 18.33 138.18 -2.03
C HIS A 210 19.36 137.32 -1.28
N LYS A 211 19.91 137.77 -0.15
CA LYS A 211 20.73 136.91 0.73
C LYS A 211 19.90 135.77 1.31
N LYS A 212 18.67 136.05 1.75
CA LYS A 212 17.76 135.05 2.31
C LYS A 212 17.32 134.04 1.24
N GLU A 213 16.91 134.51 0.06
CA GLU A 213 16.58 133.67 -1.09
C GLU A 213 17.77 132.79 -1.49
N LYS A 214 19.00 133.34 -1.53
CA LYS A 214 20.21 132.56 -1.79
C LYS A 214 20.47 131.49 -0.72
N ALA A 215 20.19 131.79 0.55
CA ALA A 215 20.33 130.80 1.63
C ALA A 215 19.26 129.69 1.54
N GLU A 216 18.04 130.03 1.15
CA GLU A 216 16.95 129.07 0.92
C GLU A 216 17.25 128.16 -0.28
N ILE A 217 17.69 128.73 -1.41
CA ILE A 217 18.18 127.98 -2.59
C ILE A 217 19.37 127.08 -2.22
N GLN A 218 20.29 127.54 -1.37
CA GLN A 218 21.42 126.73 -0.89
C GLN A 218 20.94 125.54 -0.04
N MET A 219 20.00 125.75 0.88
CA MET A 219 19.39 124.67 1.67
C MET A 219 18.63 123.67 0.80
N ASP A 220 17.93 124.14 -0.24
CA ASP A 220 17.23 123.27 -1.18
C ASP A 220 18.19 122.46 -2.07
N LEU A 221 19.32 123.06 -2.48
CA LEU A 221 20.39 122.35 -3.20
C LEU A 221 21.05 121.27 -2.32
N GLU A 222 21.33 121.58 -1.06
CA GLU A 222 21.87 120.61 -0.09
C GLU A 222 20.89 119.46 0.18
N ARG A 223 19.59 119.77 0.33
CA ARG A 223 18.51 118.80 0.48
C ARG A 223 18.39 117.89 -0.75
N LEU A 224 18.35 118.47 -1.94
CA LEU A 224 18.28 117.71 -3.21
C LEU A 224 19.52 116.82 -3.42
N THR A 225 20.69 117.27 -2.97
CA THR A 225 21.93 116.47 -3.00
C THR A 225 21.84 115.27 -2.05
N LEU A 226 21.27 115.45 -0.85
CA LEU A 226 21.01 114.36 0.08
C LEU A 226 19.99 113.37 -0.47
N ASP A 227 18.86 113.86 -1.00
CA ASP A 227 17.79 113.04 -1.57
C ASP A 227 18.29 112.22 -2.77
N TYR A 228 19.13 112.82 -3.63
CA TYR A 228 19.80 112.11 -4.72
C TYR A 228 20.72 110.99 -4.21
N GLY A 229 21.52 111.26 -3.17
CA GLY A 229 22.40 110.26 -2.55
C GLY A 229 21.62 109.11 -1.91
N ILE A 230 20.48 109.39 -1.26
CA ILE A 230 19.58 108.36 -0.73
C ILE A 230 19.05 107.49 -1.89
N LEU A 231 18.51 108.12 -2.94
CA LEU A 231 17.97 107.42 -4.10
C LEU A 231 19.03 106.58 -4.83
N GLU A 232 20.27 107.05 -4.92
CA GLU A 232 21.40 106.29 -5.46
C GLU A 232 21.71 105.04 -4.60
N THR A 233 21.70 105.17 -3.26
CA THR A 233 21.90 104.01 -2.37
C THR A 233 20.75 103.00 -2.43
N GLU A 234 19.50 103.47 -2.48
CA GLU A 234 18.32 102.59 -2.63
C GLU A 234 18.33 101.86 -3.97
N ASN A 235 18.69 102.55 -5.06
CA ASN A 235 18.79 101.94 -6.38
C ASN A 235 19.85 100.83 -6.42
N ASN A 236 21.03 101.07 -5.81
CA ASN A 236 22.09 100.06 -5.71
C ASN A 236 21.69 98.84 -4.85
N ASP A 237 20.94 99.04 -3.76
CA ASP A 237 20.36 97.97 -2.94
C ASP A 237 19.31 97.15 -3.73
N ILE A 238 18.45 97.81 -4.50
CA ILE A 238 17.47 97.17 -5.38
C ILE A 238 18.17 96.32 -6.46
N TYR A 239 19.22 96.84 -7.12
CA TYR A 239 20.00 96.06 -8.09
C TYR A 239 20.68 94.84 -7.44
N SER A 240 21.27 95.00 -6.26
CA SER A 240 21.92 93.90 -5.53
C SER A 240 20.92 92.80 -5.14
N LYS A 241 19.71 93.19 -4.72
CA LYS A 241 18.61 92.26 -4.43
C LYS A 241 18.07 91.57 -5.69
N LEU A 242 18.00 92.28 -6.82
CA LEU A 242 17.58 91.70 -8.09
C LEU A 242 18.57 90.62 -8.56
N GLU A 243 19.88 90.93 -8.58
CA GLU A 243 20.92 89.96 -8.93
C GLU A 243 20.91 88.73 -8.01
N HIS A 244 20.69 88.93 -6.70
CA HIS A 244 20.56 87.84 -5.75
C HIS A 244 19.34 86.94 -6.04
N ASN A 245 18.17 87.54 -6.28
CA ASN A 245 16.94 86.81 -6.63
C ASN A 245 17.07 86.06 -7.96
N GLU A 246 17.76 86.64 -8.97
CA GLU A 246 18.03 85.96 -10.23
C GLU A 246 18.91 84.72 -10.01
N LYS A 247 19.96 84.85 -9.19
CA LYS A 247 20.84 83.73 -8.85
C LYS A 247 20.11 82.62 -8.06
N GLU A 248 19.29 82.98 -7.07
CA GLU A 248 18.50 82.02 -6.31
C GLU A 248 17.50 81.27 -7.22
N ASN A 249 16.81 81.98 -8.12
CA ASN A 249 15.91 81.36 -9.09
C ASN A 249 16.63 80.38 -10.02
N MET A 250 17.84 80.72 -10.50
CA MET A 250 18.66 79.82 -11.30
C MET A 250 19.08 78.55 -10.53
N GLU A 251 19.43 78.69 -9.23
CA GLU A 251 19.78 77.56 -8.37
C GLU A 251 18.55 76.66 -8.08
N ILE A 252 17.38 77.24 -7.81
CA ILE A 252 16.11 76.50 -7.68
C ILE A 252 15.78 75.75 -8.97
N GLN A 253 15.93 76.39 -10.13
CA GLN A 253 15.69 75.75 -11.43
C GLN A 253 16.66 74.60 -11.69
N GLN A 254 17.95 74.77 -11.36
CA GLN A 254 18.95 73.70 -11.47
C GLN A 254 18.59 72.52 -10.56
N ASN A 255 18.27 72.77 -9.29
CA ASN A 255 17.85 71.75 -8.33
C ASN A 255 16.56 71.03 -8.75
N TYR A 256 15.60 71.75 -9.35
CA TYR A 256 14.38 71.16 -9.92
C TYR A 256 14.70 70.23 -11.12
N THR A 257 15.56 70.66 -12.05
CA THR A 257 15.95 69.80 -13.19
C THR A 257 16.72 68.55 -12.76
N GLY A 258 17.60 68.66 -11.75
CA GLY A 258 18.27 67.50 -11.14
C GLY A 258 17.29 66.53 -10.48
N SER A 259 16.34 67.06 -9.70
CA SER A 259 15.29 66.26 -9.06
C SER A 259 14.41 65.52 -10.10
N LEU A 260 14.03 66.20 -11.18
CA LEU A 260 13.26 65.60 -12.28
C LEU A 260 14.03 64.52 -13.04
N ALA A 261 15.36 64.63 -13.17
CA ALA A 261 16.20 63.59 -13.75
C ALA A 261 16.23 62.33 -12.86
N ILE A 262 16.36 62.50 -11.54
CA ILE A 262 16.29 61.41 -10.55
C ILE A 262 14.90 60.75 -10.57
N GLU A 263 13.81 61.53 -10.63
CA GLU A 263 12.45 61.01 -10.71
C GLU A 263 12.25 60.12 -11.96
N LYS A 264 12.76 60.55 -13.12
CA LYS A 264 12.75 59.74 -14.36
C LYS A 264 13.54 58.44 -14.19
N GLN A 265 14.71 58.48 -13.57
CA GLN A 265 15.53 57.29 -13.30
C GLN A 265 14.81 56.30 -12.36
N LEU A 266 14.18 56.80 -11.29
CA LEU A 266 13.39 55.99 -10.37
C LEU A 266 12.18 55.36 -11.06
N LYS A 267 11.45 56.10 -11.89
CA LYS A 267 10.34 55.57 -12.71
C LYS A 267 10.78 54.43 -13.63
N LEU A 268 11.93 54.57 -14.31
CA LEU A 268 12.50 53.50 -15.13
C LEU A 268 12.91 52.27 -14.30
N ARG A 269 13.47 52.48 -13.09
CA ARG A 269 13.82 51.37 -12.19
C ARG A 269 12.59 50.63 -11.67
N ILE A 270 11.52 51.35 -11.32
CA ILE A 270 10.25 50.76 -10.91
C ILE A 270 9.66 49.91 -12.05
N ALA A 271 9.56 50.46 -13.27
CA ALA A 271 9.05 49.72 -14.42
C ALA A 271 9.85 48.44 -14.74
N SER A 272 11.19 48.49 -14.58
CA SER A 272 12.06 47.31 -14.72
C SER A 272 11.80 46.26 -13.63
N LEU A 273 11.58 46.67 -12.38
CA LEU A 273 11.27 45.76 -11.27
C LEU A 273 9.86 45.16 -11.39
N GLU A 274 8.88 45.93 -11.88
CA GLU A 274 7.53 45.44 -12.18
C GLU A 274 7.53 44.39 -13.30
N ALA A 275 8.33 44.58 -14.35
CA ALA A 275 8.51 43.60 -15.42
C ALA A 275 9.15 42.30 -14.91
N GLU A 276 10.18 42.41 -14.05
CA GLU A 276 10.83 41.25 -13.44
C GLU A 276 9.89 40.50 -12.47
N ASN A 277 9.12 41.20 -11.65
CA ASN A 277 8.10 40.58 -10.79
C ASN A 277 7.04 39.83 -11.61
N LYS A 278 6.59 40.37 -12.76
CA LYS A 278 5.68 39.68 -13.68
C LYS A 278 6.32 38.42 -14.28
N ARG A 279 7.60 38.49 -14.66
CA ARG A 279 8.37 37.34 -15.17
C ARG A 279 8.46 36.23 -14.11
N GLN A 280 8.78 36.58 -12.87
CA GLN A 280 8.84 35.63 -11.75
C GLN A 280 7.46 35.04 -11.43
N ALA A 281 6.39 35.83 -11.45
CA ALA A 281 5.03 35.32 -11.26
C ALA A 281 4.62 34.27 -12.32
N LEU A 282 5.01 34.47 -13.58
CA LEU A 282 4.84 33.44 -14.62
C LEU A 282 5.66 32.18 -14.33
N GLN A 283 6.95 32.31 -13.98
CA GLN A 283 7.79 31.15 -13.65
C GLN A 283 7.27 30.37 -12.44
N TYR A 284 6.73 31.03 -11.41
CA TYR A 284 6.08 30.37 -10.29
C TYR A 284 4.77 29.68 -10.69
N SER A 285 3.99 30.25 -11.62
CA SER A 285 2.79 29.58 -12.17
C SER A 285 3.14 28.36 -13.02
N GLU A 286 4.20 28.41 -13.82
CA GLU A 286 4.72 27.26 -14.59
C GLU A 286 5.24 26.16 -13.65
N SER A 287 5.94 26.56 -12.59
CA SER A 287 6.44 25.63 -11.56
C SER A 287 5.31 24.98 -10.78
N LEU A 288 4.22 25.72 -10.49
CA LEU A 288 3.03 25.19 -9.83
C LEU A 288 2.34 24.13 -10.70
N ASN A 289 2.13 24.40 -12.00
CA ASN A 289 1.56 23.42 -12.92
C ASN A 289 2.41 22.13 -12.99
N MET A 290 3.74 22.25 -12.89
CA MET A 290 4.65 21.09 -12.85
C MET A 290 4.53 20.32 -11.53
N ILE A 291 4.31 21.00 -10.41
CA ILE A 291 4.05 20.37 -9.11
C ILE A 291 2.72 19.61 -9.16
N ASP A 292 1.65 20.23 -9.67
CA ASP A 292 0.33 19.58 -9.79
C ASP A 292 0.38 18.28 -10.64
N GLU A 293 1.15 18.28 -11.73
CA GLU A 293 1.38 17.08 -12.55
C GLU A 293 2.19 15.99 -11.82
N LEU A 294 3.23 16.39 -11.06
CA LEU A 294 3.99 15.45 -10.23
C LEU A 294 3.16 14.88 -9.07
N GLU A 295 2.31 15.69 -8.44
CA GLU A 295 1.36 15.25 -7.40
C GLU A 295 0.35 14.25 -7.97
N PHE A 296 -0.19 14.49 -9.18
CA PHE A 296 -1.06 13.54 -9.87
C PHE A 296 -0.34 12.21 -10.19
N GLN A 297 0.92 12.27 -10.63
CA GLN A 297 1.73 11.06 -10.85
C GLN A 297 1.96 10.29 -9.56
N VAL A 298 2.30 10.97 -8.46
CA VAL A 298 2.46 10.36 -7.12
C VAL A 298 1.14 9.73 -6.64
N GLU A 299 0.00 10.41 -6.77
CA GLU A 299 -1.32 9.86 -6.42
C GLU A 299 -1.64 8.59 -7.24
N SER A 300 -1.35 8.61 -8.54
CA SER A 300 -1.57 7.46 -9.42
C SER A 300 -0.71 6.25 -9.04
N LEU A 301 0.57 6.46 -8.69
CA LEU A 301 1.49 5.41 -8.24
C LEU A 301 1.12 4.90 -6.85
N GLN A 302 0.71 5.78 -5.93
CA GLN A 302 0.24 5.40 -4.61
C GLN A 302 -1.01 4.52 -4.70
N LYS A 303 -1.94 4.87 -5.60
CA LYS A 303 -3.15 4.08 -5.86
C LYS A 303 -2.84 2.72 -6.48
N GLU A 304 -1.86 2.64 -7.37
CA GLU A 304 -1.41 1.36 -7.94
C GLU A 304 -0.75 0.46 -6.87
N LEU A 305 0.09 1.02 -6.00
CA LEU A 305 0.69 0.28 -4.89
C LEU A 305 -0.36 -0.21 -3.87
N GLU A 306 -1.38 0.60 -3.60
CA GLU A 306 -2.53 0.21 -2.76
C GLU A 306 -3.32 -0.95 -3.41
N ASN A 307 -3.64 -0.86 -4.70
CA ASN A 307 -4.30 -1.95 -5.45
C ASN A 307 -3.49 -3.26 -5.37
N GLN A 308 -2.17 -3.19 -5.54
CA GLN A 308 -1.29 -4.36 -5.44
C GLN A 308 -1.26 -4.93 -4.03
N THR A 309 -1.23 -4.07 -3.01
CA THR A 309 -1.27 -4.48 -1.59
C THR A 309 -2.57 -5.22 -1.27
N GLN A 310 -3.71 -4.70 -1.72
CA GLN A 310 -5.02 -5.34 -1.55
C GLN A 310 -5.12 -6.68 -2.32
N ALA A 311 -4.52 -6.78 -3.51
CA ALA A 311 -4.45 -8.03 -4.26
C ALA A 311 -3.62 -9.10 -3.51
N PHE A 312 -2.45 -8.73 -2.98
CA PHE A 312 -1.63 -9.64 -2.17
C PHE A 312 -2.31 -10.04 -0.85
N GLU A 313 -3.05 -9.13 -0.21
CA GLU A 313 -3.83 -9.45 0.99
C GLU A 313 -4.93 -10.49 0.68
N GLY A 314 -5.68 -10.30 -0.42
CA GLY A 314 -6.69 -11.25 -0.89
C GLY A 314 -6.12 -12.63 -1.26
N ASP A 315 -4.99 -12.68 -1.96
CA ASP A 315 -4.29 -13.94 -2.27
C ASP A 315 -3.81 -14.65 -1.00
N LEU A 316 -3.29 -13.91 -0.02
CA LEU A 316 -2.81 -14.44 1.25
C LEU A 316 -3.96 -14.96 2.13
N GLU A 317 -5.11 -14.29 2.13
CA GLU A 317 -6.34 -14.77 2.78
C GLU A 317 -6.86 -16.04 2.11
N ALA A 318 -6.95 -16.08 0.77
CA ALA A 318 -7.36 -17.27 0.03
C ALA A 318 -6.44 -18.48 0.28
N VAL A 319 -5.12 -18.27 0.37
CA VAL A 319 -4.15 -19.30 0.76
C VAL A 319 -4.35 -19.74 2.21
N ALA A 320 -4.63 -18.82 3.13
CA ALA A 320 -4.92 -19.14 4.54
C ALA A 320 -6.20 -19.97 4.70
N GLU A 321 -7.28 -19.61 3.99
CA GLU A 321 -8.52 -20.39 3.94
C GLU A 321 -8.30 -21.79 3.35
N ALA A 322 -7.61 -21.88 2.21
CA ALA A 322 -7.31 -23.16 1.55
C ALA A 322 -6.48 -24.08 2.47
N LYS A 323 -5.47 -23.52 3.16
CA LYS A 323 -4.65 -24.24 4.15
C LYS A 323 -5.47 -24.72 5.33
N ASN A 324 -6.33 -23.87 5.91
CA ASN A 324 -7.22 -24.25 7.01
C ASN A 324 -8.18 -25.37 6.57
N MET A 325 -8.79 -25.25 5.38
CA MET A 325 -9.65 -26.29 4.81
C MET A 325 -8.91 -27.62 4.55
N GLN A 326 -7.63 -27.57 4.18
CA GLN A 326 -6.79 -28.77 4.05
C GLN A 326 -6.45 -29.38 5.41
N GLU A 327 -6.09 -28.58 6.41
CA GLU A 327 -5.81 -29.01 7.78
C GLU A 327 -7.05 -29.67 8.41
N GLN A 328 -8.23 -29.06 8.26
CA GLN A 328 -9.51 -29.62 8.69
C GLN A 328 -9.87 -30.93 7.99
N ARG A 329 -9.46 -31.14 6.74
CA ARG A 329 -9.61 -32.43 6.04
C ARG A 329 -8.63 -33.48 6.58
N ALA A 330 -7.38 -33.09 6.85
CA ALA A 330 -6.35 -33.96 7.41
C ALA A 330 -6.73 -34.46 8.82
N ILE A 331 -7.19 -33.57 9.70
CA ILE A 331 -7.67 -33.90 11.06
C ILE A 331 -8.81 -34.94 10.97
N ARG A 332 -9.85 -34.69 10.16
CA ARG A 332 -10.96 -35.63 9.98
C ARG A 332 -10.52 -37.00 9.43
N ALA A 333 -9.53 -37.03 8.54
CA ALA A 333 -8.98 -38.28 8.02
C ALA A 333 -8.16 -39.03 9.09
N GLU A 334 -7.39 -38.32 9.91
CA GLU A 334 -6.63 -38.92 11.02
C GLU A 334 -7.57 -39.46 12.12
N GLU A 335 -8.62 -38.73 12.47
CA GLU A 335 -9.66 -39.19 13.42
C GLU A 335 -10.37 -40.46 12.91
N ALA A 336 -10.73 -40.49 11.63
CA ALA A 336 -11.31 -41.69 11.00
C ALA A 336 -10.34 -42.88 11.02
N LEU A 337 -9.05 -42.64 10.73
CA LEU A 337 -8.00 -43.67 10.81
C LEU A 337 -7.76 -44.14 12.24
N ARG A 338 -7.83 -43.24 13.23
CA ARG A 338 -7.70 -43.57 14.65
C ARG A 338 -8.87 -44.42 15.12
N LYS A 339 -10.10 -44.08 14.70
CA LYS A 339 -11.32 -44.85 15.01
C LYS A 339 -11.28 -46.25 14.39
N THR A 340 -10.88 -46.39 13.13
CA THR A 340 -10.76 -47.72 12.48
C THR A 340 -9.66 -48.56 13.10
N ARG A 341 -8.48 -47.99 13.39
CA ARG A 341 -7.40 -48.67 14.13
C ARG A 341 -7.86 -49.15 15.50
N TRP A 342 -8.58 -48.32 16.25
CA TRP A 342 -9.13 -48.69 17.56
C TRP A 342 -10.15 -49.84 17.44
N SER A 343 -11.11 -49.77 16.50
CA SER A 343 -12.05 -50.87 16.30
C SER A 343 -11.37 -52.16 15.82
N SER A 344 -10.32 -52.07 15.01
CA SER A 344 -9.54 -53.22 14.55
C SER A 344 -8.72 -53.84 15.67
N ALA A 345 -8.14 -53.03 16.56
CA ALA A 345 -7.42 -53.52 17.74
C ALA A 345 -8.37 -54.27 18.68
N ASN A 346 -9.54 -53.68 18.98
CA ASN A 346 -10.56 -54.35 19.81
C ASN A 346 -11.09 -55.65 19.18
N ALA A 347 -11.18 -55.72 17.85
CA ALA A 347 -11.58 -56.95 17.14
C ALA A 347 -10.49 -58.03 17.21
N ALA A 348 -9.22 -57.64 17.07
CA ALA A 348 -8.09 -58.55 17.24
C ALA A 348 -7.95 -59.06 18.69
N GLU A 349 -8.19 -58.19 19.68
CA GLU A 349 -8.21 -58.55 21.10
C GLU A 349 -9.31 -59.58 21.42
N ARG A 350 -10.52 -59.40 20.89
CA ARG A 350 -11.61 -60.39 21.00
C ARG A 350 -11.24 -61.73 20.38
N LEU A 351 -10.72 -61.74 19.16
CA LEU A 351 -10.27 -62.97 18.50
C LEU A 351 -9.15 -63.66 19.30
N GLN A 352 -8.20 -62.90 19.83
CA GLN A 352 -7.13 -63.45 20.67
C GLN A 352 -7.67 -64.06 21.97
N GLU A 353 -8.68 -63.44 22.58
CA GLU A 353 -9.36 -63.98 23.76
C GLU A 353 -10.19 -65.23 23.43
N GLU A 354 -10.89 -65.28 22.29
CA GLU A 354 -11.56 -66.49 21.78
C GLU A 354 -10.56 -67.64 21.54
N PHE A 355 -9.43 -67.37 20.88
CA PHE A 355 -8.34 -68.33 20.73
C PHE A 355 -7.79 -68.82 22.08
N ARG A 356 -7.67 -67.93 23.08
CA ARG A 356 -7.22 -68.28 24.43
C ARG A 356 -8.23 -69.20 25.14
N GLN A 357 -9.53 -68.93 24.98
CA GLN A 357 -10.61 -69.75 25.55
C GLN A 357 -10.67 -71.14 24.89
N VAL A 358 -10.66 -71.22 23.56
CA VAL A 358 -10.66 -72.49 22.82
C VAL A 358 -9.40 -73.31 23.14
N SER A 359 -8.23 -72.67 23.26
CA SER A 359 -6.99 -73.36 23.65
C SER A 359 -7.07 -73.94 25.07
N ALA A 360 -7.67 -73.22 26.01
CA ALA A 360 -7.90 -73.71 27.37
C ALA A 360 -8.91 -74.88 27.41
N GLU A 361 -10.02 -74.79 26.66
CA GLU A 361 -10.99 -75.88 26.54
C GLU A 361 -10.37 -77.12 25.88
N MET A 362 -9.57 -76.95 24.82
CA MET A 362 -8.86 -78.04 24.16
C MET A 362 -7.85 -78.71 25.11
N THR A 363 -7.12 -77.93 25.92
CA THR A 363 -6.20 -78.47 26.93
C THR A 363 -6.97 -79.30 27.97
N LEU A 364 -8.10 -78.79 28.49
CA LEU A 364 -8.96 -79.52 29.42
C LEU A 364 -9.53 -80.82 28.80
N LYS A 365 -9.90 -80.81 27.51
CA LYS A 365 -10.38 -82.00 26.81
C LYS A 365 -9.28 -83.03 26.56
N ILE A 366 -8.06 -82.60 26.29
CA ILE A 366 -6.88 -83.48 26.24
C ILE A 366 -6.63 -84.09 27.62
N GLU A 367 -6.63 -83.29 28.69
CA GLU A 367 -6.47 -83.82 30.05
C GLU A 367 -7.58 -84.81 30.46
N GLU A 368 -8.84 -84.58 30.06
CA GLU A 368 -9.94 -85.54 30.26
C GLU A 368 -9.70 -86.84 29.46
N SER A 369 -9.28 -86.73 28.20
CA SER A 369 -8.95 -87.87 27.34
C SER A 369 -7.77 -88.68 27.89
N ASP A 370 -6.70 -88.02 28.35
CA ASP A 370 -5.53 -88.66 28.94
C ASP A 370 -5.90 -89.39 30.24
N LYS A 371 -6.76 -88.79 31.08
CA LYS A 371 -7.30 -89.46 32.29
C LYS A 371 -8.16 -90.68 31.94
N LEU A 372 -8.89 -90.67 30.83
CA LEU A 372 -9.65 -91.83 30.35
C LEU A 372 -8.73 -92.91 29.77
N ALA A 373 -7.71 -92.52 28.99
CA ALA A 373 -6.70 -93.44 28.47
C ALA A 373 -5.91 -94.11 29.60
N GLN A 374 -5.48 -93.36 30.62
CA GLN A 374 -4.81 -93.90 31.80
C GLN A 374 -5.68 -94.92 32.55
N LYS A 375 -6.99 -94.68 32.68
CA LYS A 375 -7.92 -95.65 33.28
C LYS A 375 -8.04 -96.92 32.44
N ALA A 376 -8.16 -96.79 31.12
CA ALA A 376 -8.25 -97.94 30.22
C ALA A 376 -6.96 -98.78 30.20
N VAL A 377 -5.78 -98.15 30.29
CA VAL A 377 -4.50 -98.85 30.45
C VAL A 377 -4.46 -99.57 31.80
N ALA A 378 -4.81 -98.91 32.90
CA ALA A 378 -4.83 -99.55 34.22
C ALA A 378 -5.80 -100.75 34.25
N GLU A 379 -6.99 -100.65 33.63
CA GLU A 379 -7.93 -101.77 33.50
C GLU A 379 -7.38 -102.92 32.62
N ALA A 380 -6.66 -102.60 31.55
CA ALA A 380 -5.99 -103.59 30.70
C ALA A 380 -4.85 -104.32 31.44
N ASP A 381 -4.05 -103.60 32.24
CA ASP A 381 -3.01 -104.18 33.09
C ASP A 381 -3.62 -105.11 34.16
N ASP A 382 -4.73 -104.69 34.77
CA ASP A 382 -5.53 -105.45 35.74
C ASP A 382 -6.12 -106.74 35.14
N LEU A 383 -6.44 -106.74 33.84
CA LEU A 383 -6.92 -107.91 33.09
C LEU A 383 -5.75 -108.79 32.66
N HIS A 384 -4.61 -108.22 32.27
CA HIS A 384 -3.38 -108.96 31.97
C HIS A 384 -2.88 -109.74 33.19
N GLN A 385 -2.84 -109.14 34.38
CA GLN A 385 -2.46 -109.84 35.62
C GLN A 385 -3.43 -110.99 35.95
N LYS A 386 -4.74 -110.82 35.69
CA LYS A 386 -5.73 -111.90 35.87
C LYS A 386 -5.53 -113.02 34.85
N ASN A 387 -5.21 -112.69 33.60
CA ASN A 387 -4.88 -113.68 32.58
C ASN A 387 -3.57 -114.43 32.91
N GLU A 388 -2.53 -113.75 33.39
CA GLU A 388 -1.27 -114.35 33.84
C GLU A 388 -1.52 -115.40 34.95
N VAL A 389 -2.29 -115.06 35.98
CA VAL A 389 -2.69 -116.00 37.04
C VAL A 389 -3.55 -117.15 36.51
N LEU A 390 -4.42 -116.92 35.51
CA LEU A 390 -5.20 -117.98 34.87
C LEU A 390 -4.34 -118.90 34.00
N GLU A 391 -3.33 -118.35 33.31
CA GLU A 391 -2.33 -119.11 32.55
C GLU A 391 -1.44 -119.95 33.47
N GLU A 392 -0.99 -119.42 34.63
CA GLU A 392 -0.29 -120.20 35.66
C GLU A 392 -1.15 -121.36 36.21
N LEU A 393 -2.42 -121.09 36.53
CA LEU A 393 -3.35 -122.12 37.01
C LEU A 393 -3.65 -123.17 35.93
N LEU A 394 -3.76 -122.76 34.66
CA LEU A 394 -3.96 -123.65 33.53
C LEU A 394 -2.73 -124.51 33.27
N GLN A 395 -1.53 -123.93 33.24
CA GLN A 395 -0.27 -124.68 33.13
C GLN A 395 -0.14 -125.70 34.27
N LYS A 396 -0.44 -125.29 35.51
CA LYS A 396 -0.41 -126.21 36.65
C LYS A 396 -1.43 -127.34 36.49
N ALA A 397 -2.64 -127.06 36.01
CA ALA A 397 -3.64 -128.09 35.72
C ALA A 397 -3.20 -129.01 34.57
N GLU A 398 -2.49 -128.48 33.55
CA GLU A 398 -1.89 -129.29 32.49
C GLU A 398 -0.73 -130.17 33.01
N GLU A 399 0.08 -129.69 33.94
CA GLU A 399 1.11 -130.48 34.64
C GLU A 399 0.50 -131.56 35.54
N GLU A 400 -0.57 -131.24 36.27
CA GLU A 400 -1.36 -132.21 37.06
C GLU A 400 -2.05 -133.25 36.16
N LEU A 401 -2.58 -132.85 35.00
CA LEU A 401 -3.12 -133.76 33.99
C LEU A 401 -2.03 -134.59 33.33
N GLN A 402 -0.85 -134.03 33.06
CA GLN A 402 0.27 -134.77 32.44
C GLN A 402 0.89 -135.76 33.43
N THR A 403 0.98 -135.43 34.73
CA THR A 403 1.41 -136.38 35.76
C THR A 403 0.36 -137.47 35.98
N THR A 404 -0.93 -137.13 36.01
CA THR A 404 -2.04 -138.10 36.05
C THR A 404 -2.05 -138.99 34.81
N ARG A 405 -1.80 -138.42 33.62
CA ARG A 405 -1.64 -139.15 32.36
C ARG A 405 -0.43 -140.08 32.41
N ASN A 406 0.73 -139.63 32.90
CA ASN A 406 1.90 -140.48 33.07
C ASN A 406 1.62 -141.64 34.05
N GLN A 407 0.84 -141.41 35.12
CA GLN A 407 0.37 -142.47 36.02
C GLN A 407 -0.58 -143.43 35.30
N TYR A 408 -1.54 -142.93 34.52
CA TYR A 408 -2.40 -143.76 33.68
C TYR A 408 -1.63 -144.52 32.61
N ASP A 409 -0.58 -143.94 32.01
CA ASP A 409 0.28 -144.57 31.00
C ASP A 409 1.20 -145.62 31.65
N ILE A 410 1.55 -145.48 32.93
CA ILE A 410 2.20 -146.54 33.73
C ILE A 410 1.20 -147.67 34.02
N ILE A 411 -0.02 -147.36 34.48
CA ILE A 411 -1.06 -148.38 34.75
C ILE A 411 -1.51 -149.06 33.45
N LEU A 412 -1.62 -148.32 32.35
CA LEU A 412 -1.84 -148.84 31.00
C LEU A 412 -0.65 -149.64 30.55
N GLY A 413 0.58 -149.23 30.88
CA GLY A 413 1.81 -150.01 30.67
C GLY A 413 1.83 -151.33 31.43
N GLU A 414 1.34 -151.37 32.68
CA GLU A 414 1.16 -152.61 33.47
C GLU A 414 0.03 -153.48 32.89
N TYR A 415 -1.11 -152.87 32.54
CA TYR A 415 -2.19 -153.53 31.79
C TYR A 415 -1.74 -153.98 30.39
N GLN A 416 -0.77 -153.31 29.77
CA GLN A 416 -0.20 -153.65 28.47
C GLN A 416 0.87 -154.71 28.61
N GLN A 417 1.60 -154.78 29.72
CA GLN A 417 2.40 -155.95 30.09
C GLN A 417 1.50 -157.19 30.35
N GLN A 418 0.25 -156.95 30.78
CA GLN A 418 -0.80 -157.96 30.87
C GLN A 418 -1.42 -158.29 29.49
N LYS A 419 -1.55 -157.30 28.59
CA LYS A 419 -2.13 -157.41 27.23
C LYS A 419 -1.12 -157.83 26.15
N GLU A 420 0.18 -157.73 26.38
CA GLU A 420 1.25 -158.20 25.47
C GLU A 420 1.33 -159.74 25.40
N LYS A 421 0.60 -160.45 26.27
CA LYS A 421 0.25 -161.86 26.05
C LYS A 421 -0.87 -162.07 25.01
N VAL A 422 -1.50 -161.00 24.49
CA VAL A 422 -2.63 -161.02 23.55
C VAL A 422 -2.55 -159.86 22.53
N SER A 423 -1.79 -160.08 21.44
CA SER A 423 -2.09 -159.61 20.06
C SER A 423 -2.35 -158.08 19.85
N ARG A 424 -1.39 -157.29 19.33
CA ARG A 424 -0.96 -157.11 17.91
C ARG A 424 -1.82 -156.10 17.09
N ASP A 425 -1.14 -155.08 16.54
CA ASP A 425 -1.45 -154.10 15.44
C ASP A 425 -2.67 -153.15 15.63
N GLU A 426 -2.63 -151.79 15.57
CA GLU A 426 -2.27 -150.78 14.52
C GLU A 426 -3.44 -150.39 13.56
N SER A 427 -3.71 -149.11 13.17
CA SER A 427 -3.11 -147.78 13.53
C SER A 427 -4.01 -146.53 13.23
N GLU A 428 -3.40 -145.33 13.25
CA GLU A 428 -3.72 -143.90 12.90
C GLU A 428 -4.65 -143.55 11.67
N GLN A 429 -5.17 -142.33 11.35
CA GLN A 429 -5.24 -140.93 11.91
C GLN A 429 -6.28 -140.03 11.10
N MET A 430 -6.52 -138.76 11.54
CA MET A 430 -6.74 -137.51 10.74
C MET A 430 -8.16 -136.94 10.35
N LYS A 431 -8.59 -135.86 11.05
CA LYS A 431 -9.27 -134.55 10.65
C LYS A 431 -10.51 -134.54 9.68
N THR A 432 -11.36 -133.49 9.50
CA THR A 432 -11.28 -132.00 9.62
C THR A 432 -12.65 -131.27 9.85
N THR A 433 -12.64 -130.21 10.70
CA THR A 433 -13.31 -128.87 10.61
C THR A 433 -14.75 -128.65 10.07
N THR A 434 -15.59 -127.96 10.88
CA THR A 434 -16.81 -127.23 10.43
C THR A 434 -17.11 -125.94 11.24
N GLU A 435 -16.15 -125.01 11.39
CA GLU A 435 -16.38 -123.72 12.07
C GLU A 435 -16.06 -122.46 11.22
N GLU A 436 -15.31 -122.61 10.13
CA GLU A 436 -14.89 -121.48 9.27
C GLU A 436 -16.08 -120.73 8.63
N SER A 437 -17.22 -121.39 8.43
CA SER A 437 -18.41 -120.84 7.76
C SER A 437 -19.01 -119.62 8.48
N VAL A 438 -19.00 -119.59 9.82
CA VAL A 438 -19.69 -118.53 10.60
C VAL A 438 -18.84 -117.26 10.67
N SER A 439 -17.53 -117.40 10.86
CA SER A 439 -16.59 -116.27 10.89
C SER A 439 -16.50 -115.57 9.54
N LEU A 440 -16.42 -116.33 8.43
CA LEU A 440 -16.39 -115.79 7.06
C LEU A 440 -17.65 -114.97 6.74
N GLN A 441 -18.81 -115.38 7.27
CA GLN A 441 -20.08 -114.70 7.05
C GLN A 441 -20.18 -113.38 7.85
N ARG A 442 -19.57 -113.30 9.04
CA ARG A 442 -19.50 -112.07 9.85
C ARG A 442 -18.54 -111.05 9.24
N TRP A 443 -17.34 -111.47 8.85
CA TRP A 443 -16.36 -110.62 8.13
C TRP A 443 -16.91 -110.09 6.79
N LYS A 444 -17.76 -110.86 6.10
CA LYS A 444 -18.41 -110.43 4.86
C LYS A 444 -19.40 -109.28 5.10
N LEU A 445 -20.25 -109.37 6.13
CA LEU A 445 -21.19 -108.30 6.47
C LEU A 445 -20.49 -107.00 6.90
N GLU A 446 -19.40 -107.11 7.65
CA GLU A 446 -18.60 -105.95 8.08
C GLU A 446 -17.85 -105.29 6.92
N LYS A 447 -17.29 -106.11 6.01
CA LYS A 447 -16.74 -105.61 4.74
C LYS A 447 -17.81 -104.89 3.91
N ASP A 448 -18.99 -105.50 3.74
CA ASP A 448 -20.10 -104.93 2.97
C ASP A 448 -20.63 -103.61 3.60
N ASP A 449 -20.38 -103.36 4.89
CA ASP A 449 -20.69 -102.08 5.55
C ASP A 449 -19.62 -101.02 5.34
N LEU A 450 -18.35 -101.35 5.56
CA LEU A 450 -17.22 -100.46 5.28
C LEU A 450 -17.17 -100.05 3.79
N GLU A 451 -17.51 -100.97 2.89
CA GLU A 451 -17.58 -100.70 1.45
C GLU A 451 -18.75 -99.75 1.10
N ARG A 452 -19.89 -99.81 1.82
CA ARG A 452 -20.97 -98.83 1.74
C ARG A 452 -20.57 -97.45 2.30
N GLN A 453 -19.87 -97.40 3.43
CA GLN A 453 -19.37 -96.14 4.00
C GLN A 453 -18.34 -95.47 3.08
N LEU A 454 -17.39 -96.24 2.54
CA LEU A 454 -16.41 -95.75 1.56
C LEU A 454 -17.08 -95.24 0.27
N ALA A 455 -18.14 -95.91 -0.21
CA ALA A 455 -18.92 -95.43 -1.35
C ALA A 455 -19.61 -94.08 -1.06
N SER A 456 -20.13 -93.88 0.15
CA SER A 456 -20.74 -92.61 0.56
C SER A 456 -19.71 -91.47 0.60
N VAL A 457 -18.54 -91.69 1.23
CA VAL A 457 -17.46 -90.69 1.32
C VAL A 457 -16.90 -90.35 -0.06
N ARG A 458 -16.75 -91.34 -0.96
CA ARG A 458 -16.32 -91.10 -2.36
C ARG A 458 -17.32 -90.20 -3.10
N LYS A 459 -18.62 -90.44 -2.96
CA LYS A 459 -19.68 -89.64 -3.59
C LYS A 459 -19.69 -88.19 -3.06
N GLU A 460 -19.40 -87.99 -1.78
CA GLU A 460 -19.28 -86.65 -1.19
C GLU A 460 -18.00 -85.93 -1.66
N ALA A 461 -16.88 -86.64 -1.77
CA ALA A 461 -15.65 -86.11 -2.35
C ALA A 461 -15.81 -85.73 -3.84
N GLU A 462 -16.51 -86.54 -4.64
CA GLU A 462 -16.85 -86.22 -6.04
C GLU A 462 -17.71 -84.96 -6.14
N LYS A 463 -18.72 -84.81 -5.26
CA LYS A 463 -19.55 -83.60 -5.20
C LYS A 463 -18.70 -82.35 -4.89
N ILE A 464 -17.84 -82.41 -3.86
CA ILE A 464 -16.94 -81.31 -3.51
C ILE A 464 -15.97 -80.99 -4.65
N MET A 465 -15.49 -82.00 -5.39
CA MET A 465 -14.64 -81.80 -6.57
C MET A 465 -15.41 -81.09 -7.70
N GLN A 466 -16.66 -81.47 -7.95
CA GLN A 466 -17.52 -80.84 -8.96
C GLN A 466 -17.85 -79.38 -8.61
N ASP A 467 -18.15 -79.10 -7.34
CA ASP A 467 -18.40 -77.75 -6.84
C ASP A 467 -17.14 -76.87 -6.97
N ASN A 468 -15.95 -77.41 -6.70
CA ASN A 468 -14.67 -76.70 -6.92
C ASN A 468 -14.41 -76.36 -8.40
N VAL A 469 -14.70 -77.27 -9.33
CA VAL A 469 -14.58 -77.01 -10.78
C VAL A 469 -15.55 -75.92 -11.22
N SER A 470 -16.79 -75.93 -10.71
CA SER A 470 -17.79 -74.89 -10.95
C SER A 470 -17.33 -73.52 -10.43
N MET A 471 -16.88 -73.46 -9.16
CA MET A 471 -16.37 -72.23 -8.53
C MET A 471 -15.15 -71.67 -9.26
N LYS A 472 -14.24 -72.52 -9.75
CA LYS A 472 -13.09 -72.09 -10.54
C LYS A 472 -13.51 -71.46 -11.88
N SER A 473 -14.44 -72.08 -12.61
CA SER A 473 -15.01 -71.50 -13.83
C SER A 473 -15.67 -70.13 -13.58
N GLN A 474 -16.42 -69.98 -12.48
CA GLN A 474 -16.99 -68.68 -12.10
C GLN A 474 -15.92 -67.63 -11.75
N MET A 475 -14.81 -68.04 -11.13
CA MET A 475 -13.68 -67.17 -10.79
C MET A 475 -13.00 -66.64 -12.06
N ASP A 476 -12.74 -67.51 -13.03
CA ASP A 476 -12.13 -67.14 -14.31
C ASP A 476 -13.06 -66.22 -15.15
N GLN A 477 -14.38 -66.46 -15.11
CA GLN A 477 -15.37 -65.55 -15.71
C GLN A 477 -15.47 -64.19 -15.01
N LYS A 478 -15.29 -64.13 -13.68
CA LYS A 478 -15.25 -62.85 -12.94
C LYS A 478 -13.97 -62.08 -13.25
N LYS A 479 -12.83 -62.76 -13.29
CA LYS A 479 -11.51 -62.18 -13.60
C LYS A 479 -11.48 -61.56 -15.01
N THR A 480 -11.98 -62.27 -16.01
CA THR A 480 -12.07 -61.73 -17.39
C THR A 480 -13.01 -60.53 -17.51
N LYS A 481 -14.12 -60.50 -16.75
CA LYS A 481 -14.99 -59.30 -16.66
C LYS A 481 -14.30 -58.13 -15.95
N GLU A 482 -13.54 -58.39 -14.90
CA GLU A 482 -12.74 -57.38 -14.19
C GLU A 482 -11.67 -56.76 -15.11
N GLU A 483 -10.93 -57.59 -15.84
CA GLU A 483 -9.93 -57.14 -16.83
C GLU A 483 -10.55 -56.25 -17.92
N ASN A 484 -11.73 -56.64 -18.46
CA ASN A 484 -12.46 -55.85 -19.44
C ASN A 484 -12.96 -54.50 -18.88
N LEU A 485 -13.54 -54.49 -17.67
CA LEU A 485 -13.96 -53.24 -17.00
C LEU A 485 -12.76 -52.33 -16.73
N HIS A 486 -11.62 -52.90 -16.33
CA HIS A 486 -10.39 -52.15 -16.09
C HIS A 486 -9.82 -51.52 -17.38
N LEU A 487 -9.96 -52.19 -18.53
CA LEU A 487 -9.61 -51.61 -19.84
C LEU A 487 -10.55 -50.46 -20.24
N GLU A 488 -11.86 -50.60 -20.05
CA GLU A 488 -12.81 -49.52 -20.37
C GLU A 488 -12.62 -48.30 -19.43
N VAL A 489 -12.33 -48.52 -18.14
CA VAL A 489 -11.96 -47.43 -17.20
C VAL A 489 -10.68 -46.71 -17.65
N LYS A 490 -9.67 -47.42 -18.15
CA LYS A 490 -8.45 -46.81 -18.73
C LYS A 490 -8.78 -45.96 -19.95
N LYS A 491 -9.61 -46.46 -20.86
CA LYS A 491 -10.05 -45.77 -22.08
C LYS A 491 -10.90 -44.52 -21.78
N LEU A 492 -11.81 -44.60 -20.81
CA LEU A 492 -12.58 -43.45 -20.33
C LEU A 492 -11.68 -42.41 -19.65
N ARG A 493 -10.65 -42.82 -18.89
CA ARG A 493 -9.66 -41.91 -18.31
C ARG A 493 -8.88 -41.14 -19.38
N ILE A 494 -8.49 -41.80 -20.48
CA ILE A 494 -7.82 -41.14 -21.61
C ILE A 494 -8.77 -40.10 -22.25
N LYS A 495 -10.00 -40.49 -22.59
CA LYS A 495 -11.01 -39.55 -23.14
C LYS A 495 -11.32 -38.37 -22.23
N ASN A 496 -11.37 -38.57 -20.91
CA ASN A 496 -11.61 -37.49 -19.95
C ASN A 496 -10.43 -36.50 -19.90
N ASN A 497 -9.19 -36.99 -20.02
CA ASN A 497 -8.01 -36.13 -20.14
C ASN A 497 -8.01 -35.36 -21.47
N GLU A 498 -8.40 -36.00 -22.58
CA GLU A 498 -8.55 -35.33 -23.89
C GLU A 498 -9.58 -34.19 -23.80
N VAL A 499 -10.80 -34.46 -23.29
CA VAL A 499 -11.85 -33.45 -23.10
C VAL A 499 -11.38 -32.32 -22.16
N LYS A 500 -10.65 -32.64 -21.09
CA LYS A 500 -10.09 -31.63 -20.18
C LYS A 500 -9.08 -30.71 -20.89
N ASN A 501 -8.25 -31.24 -21.78
CA ASN A 501 -7.30 -30.43 -22.54
C ASN A 501 -8.03 -29.52 -23.55
N HIS A 502 -9.00 -30.05 -24.29
CA HIS A 502 -9.83 -29.23 -25.21
C HIS A 502 -10.58 -28.12 -24.47
N LEU A 503 -11.03 -28.37 -23.24
CA LEU A 503 -11.68 -27.34 -22.41
C LEU A 503 -10.69 -26.21 -22.02
N LEU A 504 -9.43 -26.54 -21.73
CA LEU A 504 -8.39 -25.54 -21.45
C LEU A 504 -8.06 -24.71 -22.69
N GLU A 505 -7.98 -25.34 -23.87
CA GLU A 505 -7.78 -24.65 -25.15
C GLU A 505 -8.93 -23.68 -25.45
N LEU A 506 -10.18 -24.11 -25.28
CA LEU A 506 -11.37 -23.26 -25.44
C LEU A 506 -11.44 -22.11 -24.41
N GLU A 507 -10.94 -22.30 -23.18
CA GLU A 507 -10.87 -21.23 -22.17
C GLU A 507 -9.86 -20.15 -22.58
N VAL A 508 -8.72 -20.54 -23.20
CA VAL A 508 -7.73 -19.60 -23.76
C VAL A 508 -8.32 -18.86 -24.96
N GLU A 509 -8.92 -19.55 -25.93
CA GLU A 509 -9.57 -18.92 -27.09
C GLU A 509 -10.67 -17.94 -26.68
N LYS A 510 -11.49 -18.31 -25.67
CA LYS A 510 -12.52 -17.45 -25.08
C LYS A 510 -11.93 -16.19 -24.46
N GLU A 511 -10.80 -16.28 -23.76
CA GLU A 511 -10.15 -15.11 -23.16
C GLU A 511 -9.52 -14.20 -24.22
N ASP A 512 -8.98 -14.76 -25.31
CA ASP A 512 -8.48 -13.97 -26.45
C ASP A 512 -9.62 -13.31 -27.25
N LEU A 513 -10.73 -14.01 -27.49
CA LEU A 513 -11.94 -13.42 -28.05
C LEU A 513 -12.53 -12.33 -27.13
N LYS A 514 -12.40 -12.46 -25.81
CA LYS A 514 -12.79 -11.43 -24.82
C LYS A 514 -11.87 -10.21 -24.88
N LYS A 515 -10.57 -10.39 -25.15
CA LYS A 515 -9.65 -9.28 -25.45
C LYS A 515 -10.06 -8.57 -26.73
N GLU A 516 -10.35 -9.29 -27.82
CA GLU A 516 -10.83 -8.68 -29.09
C GLU A 516 -12.19 -7.98 -28.93
N MET A 517 -13.13 -8.58 -28.21
CA MET A 517 -14.42 -7.95 -27.89
C MET A 517 -14.26 -6.68 -27.05
N SER A 518 -13.25 -6.59 -26.17
CA SER A 518 -12.97 -5.36 -25.43
C SER A 518 -12.33 -4.28 -26.31
N LYS A 519 -11.43 -4.65 -27.23
CA LYS A 519 -10.90 -3.75 -28.28
C LYS A 519 -12.02 -3.21 -29.16
N LEU A 520 -12.90 -4.07 -29.70
CA LEU A 520 -14.04 -3.68 -30.51
C LEU A 520 -15.04 -2.79 -29.75
N ARG A 521 -15.33 -3.10 -28.48
CA ARG A 521 -16.16 -2.26 -27.59
C ARG A 521 -15.52 -0.89 -27.34
N ASN A 522 -14.19 -0.79 -27.28
CA ASN A 522 -13.49 0.49 -27.17
C ASN A 522 -13.54 1.29 -28.47
N VAL A 523 -13.42 0.63 -29.63
CA VAL A 523 -13.60 1.28 -30.94
C VAL A 523 -15.04 1.76 -31.13
N LEU A 524 -16.04 0.97 -30.73
CA LEU A 524 -17.44 1.38 -30.75
C LEU A 524 -17.69 2.57 -29.83
N ARG A 525 -17.20 2.57 -28.58
CA ARG A 525 -17.34 3.74 -27.69
C ARG A 525 -16.67 5.00 -28.24
N LYS A 526 -15.51 4.89 -28.91
CA LYS A 526 -14.88 6.02 -29.59
C LYS A 526 -15.77 6.54 -30.74
N LYS A 527 -16.32 5.66 -31.57
CA LYS A 527 -17.29 6.03 -32.61
C LYS A 527 -18.57 6.63 -32.06
N GLU A 528 -19.13 6.10 -30.97
CA GLU A 528 -20.30 6.66 -30.30
C GLU A 528 -20.02 8.06 -29.77
N GLN A 529 -18.85 8.30 -29.15
CA GLN A 529 -18.42 9.62 -28.70
C GLN A 529 -18.15 10.59 -29.86
N GLU A 530 -17.61 10.11 -30.99
CA GLU A 530 -17.48 10.90 -32.22
C GLU A 530 -18.84 11.24 -32.83
N GLN A 531 -19.79 10.30 -32.78
CA GLN A 531 -21.16 10.47 -33.28
C GLN A 531 -22.01 11.37 -32.37
N GLU A 532 -21.77 11.35 -31.06
CA GLU A 532 -22.36 12.24 -30.06
C GLU A 532 -21.78 13.67 -30.18
N LYS A 533 -20.47 13.81 -30.41
CA LYS A 533 -19.85 15.09 -30.79
C LYS A 533 -20.39 15.62 -32.11
N ALA A 534 -20.59 14.76 -33.11
CA ALA A 534 -21.23 15.15 -34.37
C ALA A 534 -22.71 15.52 -34.17
N ALA A 535 -23.45 14.88 -33.26
CA ALA A 535 -24.82 15.24 -32.92
C ALA A 535 -24.89 16.62 -32.21
N LEU A 536 -23.94 16.91 -31.31
CA LEU A 536 -23.80 18.23 -30.68
C LEU A 536 -23.42 19.32 -31.69
N GLN A 537 -22.60 19.01 -32.69
CA GLN A 537 -22.26 19.94 -33.77
C GLN A 537 -23.44 20.15 -34.75
N ASN A 538 -24.25 19.12 -34.99
CA ASN A 538 -25.46 19.21 -35.81
C ASN A 538 -26.67 19.82 -35.06
N SER A 539 -26.61 19.98 -33.74
CA SER A 539 -27.64 20.67 -32.94
C SER A 539 -27.79 22.16 -33.28
N ALA A 540 -26.82 22.75 -33.98
CA ALA A 540 -26.86 24.15 -34.41
C ALA A 540 -27.61 24.38 -35.73
N THR A 541 -28.05 23.32 -36.43
CA THR A 541 -28.76 23.47 -37.73
C THR A 541 -30.02 22.59 -37.80
N SER A 542 -31.17 23.24 -38.03
CA SER A 542 -32.47 22.63 -38.36
C SER A 542 -33.30 22.01 -37.21
N GLN A 543 -34.05 22.87 -36.51
CA GLN A 543 -35.37 22.50 -36.01
C GLN A 543 -36.36 22.42 -37.19
N MET A 544 -37.05 21.29 -37.40
CA MET A 544 -38.47 21.16 -37.82
C MET A 544 -38.78 19.82 -38.50
N LYS A 545 -39.91 19.20 -38.09
CA LYS A 545 -40.63 18.05 -38.73
C LYS A 545 -39.89 16.70 -38.67
N GLU A 546 -40.53 15.53 -38.59
CA GLU A 546 -41.98 15.22 -38.64
C GLU A 546 -42.35 14.00 -37.76
N LYS A 547 -43.65 13.67 -37.69
CA LYS A 547 -44.23 12.60 -36.84
C LYS A 547 -44.48 11.29 -37.61
N ASN A 548 -44.64 10.23 -36.81
CA ASN A 548 -45.41 8.99 -37.06
C ASN A 548 -44.66 7.79 -37.69
N LEU A 549 -44.52 6.73 -36.88
CA LEU A 549 -45.34 5.54 -37.12
C LEU A 549 -45.79 4.91 -35.80
N LYS A 550 -47.10 4.81 -35.59
CA LYS A 550 -47.73 4.01 -34.53
C LYS A 550 -47.91 2.58 -35.04
N TYR A 551 -47.76 1.59 -34.17
CA TYR A 551 -48.86 0.65 -33.90
C TYR A 551 -48.79 0.15 -32.45
N ASN A 552 -49.97 0.02 -31.83
CA ASN A 552 -50.10 -0.33 -30.41
C ASN A 552 -49.97 -1.84 -30.19
N THR A 553 -49.64 -2.28 -28.96
CA THR A 553 -50.64 -2.78 -27.99
C THR A 553 -49.99 -3.00 -26.61
N LYS A 554 -50.83 -2.93 -25.56
CA LYS A 554 -50.44 -2.80 -24.15
C LYS A 554 -50.03 -4.12 -23.47
N GLN A 555 -49.34 -3.95 -22.35
CA GLN A 555 -49.37 -4.78 -21.13
C GLN A 555 -50.52 -5.81 -21.04
N VAL A 556 -50.19 -7.06 -20.70
CA VAL A 556 -50.70 -7.77 -19.51
C VAL A 556 -49.55 -8.70 -19.04
N GLY A 557 -49.33 -8.82 -17.72
CA GLY A 557 -48.32 -9.74 -17.18
C GLY A 557 -48.80 -11.19 -17.11
N SER A 558 -47.89 -12.15 -16.99
CA SER A 558 -48.23 -13.51 -16.56
C SER A 558 -47.14 -14.09 -15.67
N ASN A 559 -47.58 -14.88 -14.70
CA ASN A 559 -46.75 -15.47 -13.65
C ASN A 559 -46.17 -16.82 -14.10
N MET A 560 -45.08 -17.21 -13.44
CA MET A 560 -44.87 -18.55 -12.87
C MET A 560 -45.31 -19.78 -13.67
N THR A 561 -44.36 -20.59 -14.16
CA THR A 561 -44.07 -21.91 -13.54
C THR A 561 -42.87 -22.63 -14.16
N THR A 562 -42.13 -23.31 -13.28
CA THR A 562 -41.06 -24.26 -13.58
C THR A 562 -41.63 -25.55 -14.18
N THR A 563 -41.11 -26.00 -15.33
CA THR A 563 -41.42 -27.35 -15.83
C THR A 563 -40.51 -28.39 -15.17
N ARG A 564 -41.08 -29.26 -14.35
CA ARG A 564 -40.51 -30.57 -14.03
C ARG A 564 -40.97 -31.58 -15.09
N ILE A 565 -40.08 -32.49 -15.49
CA ILE A 565 -40.47 -33.84 -15.91
C ILE A 565 -39.73 -34.81 -14.99
N ALA A 566 -40.45 -35.80 -14.47
CA ALA A 566 -39.91 -36.83 -13.60
C ALA A 566 -40.58 -38.19 -13.87
N ALA A 567 -39.77 -39.24 -13.74
CA ALA A 567 -40.12 -40.63 -13.41
C ALA A 567 -40.88 -41.53 -14.42
N GLY A 568 -40.46 -42.81 -14.42
CA GLY A 568 -41.19 -43.97 -14.96
C GLY A 568 -40.47 -44.69 -16.11
N LEU A 569 -40.18 -46.00 -16.10
CA LEU A 569 -40.05 -47.04 -15.05
C LEU A 569 -39.33 -48.28 -15.67
N THR A 570 -39.05 -49.29 -14.85
CA THR A 570 -38.52 -50.65 -15.08
C THR A 570 -39.19 -51.47 -16.23
N GLU A 571 -38.74 -52.64 -16.74
CA GLU A 571 -37.71 -53.64 -16.36
C GLU A 571 -37.38 -54.68 -17.49
N GLN A 572 -36.38 -55.55 -17.25
CA GLN A 572 -36.29 -57.00 -17.61
C GLN A 572 -35.87 -57.57 -19.00
N LEU A 573 -34.95 -58.56 -18.91
CA LEU A 573 -34.78 -59.82 -19.68
C LEU A 573 -34.45 -59.77 -21.21
N GLU A 574 -33.75 -60.73 -21.84
CA GLU A 574 -32.64 -61.62 -21.45
C GLU A 574 -32.06 -62.28 -22.75
N GLN A 575 -30.91 -62.97 -22.65
CA GLN A 575 -30.43 -64.08 -23.51
C GLN A 575 -29.86 -63.86 -24.94
N GLU A 576 -28.75 -64.61 -25.20
CA GLU A 576 -28.26 -65.23 -26.45
C GLU A 576 -27.92 -64.34 -27.69
N THR A 577 -26.98 -64.67 -28.60
CA THR A 577 -25.95 -65.74 -28.72
C THR A 577 -24.77 -65.24 -29.59
N ALA A 578 -23.63 -65.95 -29.58
CA ALA A 578 -22.52 -65.78 -30.55
C ALA A 578 -22.86 -66.46 -31.92
N PRO A 579 -22.04 -66.46 -33.02
CA PRO A 579 -20.59 -66.19 -33.11
C PRO A 579 -20.04 -65.53 -34.41
N ALA A 580 -18.70 -65.51 -34.54
CA ALA A 580 -17.90 -65.44 -35.79
C ALA A 580 -17.89 -64.09 -36.57
N GLN A 581 -16.85 -63.71 -37.34
CA GLN A 581 -15.60 -64.40 -37.69
C GLN A 581 -14.43 -63.41 -37.94
N ASP A 582 -13.28 -63.78 -37.39
CA ASP A 582 -11.88 -63.58 -37.83
C ASP A 582 -11.60 -62.93 -39.22
N ARG A 583 -10.74 -61.90 -39.21
CA ARG A 583 -9.63 -61.76 -40.18
C ARG A 583 -8.35 -61.21 -39.53
N ASN A 584 -7.46 -62.13 -39.16
CA ASN A 584 -5.99 -62.05 -39.28
C ASN A 584 -5.43 -60.82 -40.05
N SER A 585 -4.34 -60.19 -39.54
CA SER A 585 -2.96 -60.61 -39.94
C SER A 585 -1.84 -59.57 -39.63
N LEU A 586 -0.80 -60.05 -38.95
CA LEU A 586 0.65 -59.74 -39.06
C LEU A 586 1.28 -58.33 -38.81
N VAL A 587 2.29 -58.38 -37.92
CA VAL A 587 3.66 -57.79 -38.02
C VAL A 587 3.90 -56.33 -37.64
N PHE A 588 4.17 -56.16 -36.34
CA PHE A 588 5.46 -55.68 -35.79
C PHE A 588 6.52 -55.11 -36.77
N GLN A 589 6.78 -53.80 -36.70
CA GLN A 589 8.14 -53.31 -36.92
C GLN A 589 8.47 -52.14 -35.98
N GLY A 590 9.27 -52.43 -34.95
CA GLY A 590 9.80 -51.39 -34.08
C GLY A 590 10.91 -50.60 -34.78
N ARG A 591 10.88 -49.27 -34.62
CA ARG A 591 12.07 -48.43 -34.79
C ARG A 591 12.24 -47.52 -33.59
N GLN A 592 13.27 -47.78 -32.81
CA GLN A 592 13.90 -46.73 -32.01
C GLN A 592 14.55 -45.72 -32.97
N ASN A 593 14.38 -44.43 -32.72
CA ASN A 593 15.55 -43.54 -32.54
C ASN A 593 15.16 -42.12 -32.12
N LYS A 594 15.79 -41.69 -31.01
CA LYS A 594 16.45 -40.39 -30.80
C LYS A 594 15.66 -39.11 -31.13
N GLY A 595 15.41 -38.34 -30.08
CA GLY A 595 15.00 -36.94 -30.20
C GLY A 595 16.05 -36.09 -30.92
N LYS A 596 15.59 -34.94 -31.44
CA LYS A 596 16.44 -33.87 -31.93
C LYS A 596 16.00 -32.56 -31.30
N ASN A 597 16.99 -31.81 -30.79
CA ASN A 597 16.89 -30.37 -30.58
C ASN A 597 16.41 -29.68 -31.86
N ILE A 598 15.53 -28.70 -31.72
CA ILE A 598 15.42 -27.59 -32.68
C ILE A 598 15.49 -26.29 -31.88
N LYS A 599 16.70 -25.73 -31.80
CA LYS A 599 16.88 -24.29 -31.64
C LYS A 599 16.83 -23.66 -33.04
N GLY A 600 16.31 -22.44 -33.13
CA GLY A 600 16.57 -21.54 -34.26
C GLY A 600 15.60 -21.66 -35.43
N ALA A 601 14.65 -20.72 -35.48
CA ALA A 601 14.02 -20.24 -36.71
C ALA A 601 13.73 -18.75 -36.53
N GLU A 602 14.70 -17.90 -36.88
CA GLU A 602 14.44 -16.47 -37.02
C GLU A 602 13.58 -16.19 -38.26
N MET A 603 12.76 -15.14 -38.13
CA MET A 603 12.40 -14.19 -39.17
C MET A 603 11.95 -14.74 -40.54
N ARG A 604 10.64 -14.75 -40.74
CA ARG A 604 10.07 -14.35 -42.04
C ARG A 604 9.17 -13.13 -41.88
N VAL A 605 9.60 -12.07 -42.54
CA VAL A 605 8.87 -10.83 -42.72
C VAL A 605 7.62 -11.07 -43.56
N LEU A 606 6.51 -10.52 -43.09
CA LEU A 606 5.36 -10.07 -43.86
C LEU A 606 5.10 -8.65 -43.30
N GLU A 607 5.52 -7.55 -43.91
CA GLU A 607 5.22 -7.12 -45.28
C GLU A 607 3.74 -7.33 -45.62
N ASN A 608 2.90 -6.44 -45.07
CA ASN A 608 1.79 -5.74 -45.76
C ASN A 608 0.93 -4.97 -44.73
N LEU A 609 1.20 -3.66 -44.56
CA LEU A 609 0.22 -2.70 -44.04
C LEU A 609 -0.11 -1.70 -45.17
N PRO A 610 -1.38 -1.46 -45.50
CA PRO A 610 -1.75 -0.43 -46.47
C PRO A 610 -1.58 0.96 -45.85
N LEU A 611 -0.70 1.77 -46.45
CA LEU A 611 -0.62 3.21 -46.21
C LEU A 611 -1.90 3.89 -46.70
N GLN A 612 -2.72 4.42 -45.78
CA GLN A 612 -3.81 5.33 -46.13
C GLN A 612 -3.35 6.78 -45.88
N LYS A 613 -3.15 7.55 -46.96
CA LYS A 613 -2.81 8.98 -46.91
C LYS A 613 -4.06 9.85 -47.03
N SER A 614 -4.23 10.76 -46.08
CA SER A 614 -4.95 12.04 -46.17
C SER A 614 -4.38 12.93 -45.06
N GLY A 615 -3.55 13.95 -45.34
CA GLY A 615 -3.95 15.21 -45.97
C GLY A 615 -4.30 16.24 -44.87
N GLN A 616 -3.33 16.66 -44.05
CA GLN A 616 -2.66 17.99 -44.06
C GLN A 616 -3.55 19.20 -43.65
N PRO A 617 -3.00 20.30 -43.08
CA PRO A 617 -1.68 20.51 -42.47
C PRO A 617 -1.72 21.19 -41.07
N GLY A 618 -0.62 21.13 -40.31
CA GLY A 618 -0.37 22.03 -39.17
C GLY A 618 0.11 21.33 -37.89
N GLY A 619 1.24 21.79 -37.35
CA GLY A 619 1.93 21.18 -36.22
C GLY A 619 3.08 20.29 -36.66
N ASP A 620 4.30 20.71 -36.32
CA ASP A 620 5.52 19.92 -36.45
C ASP A 620 5.48 18.83 -35.38
N PHE A 621 4.77 17.73 -35.68
CA PHE A 621 4.48 16.70 -34.70
C PHE A 621 5.69 15.78 -34.53
N ASP A 622 6.10 15.62 -33.27
CA ASP A 622 7.43 15.20 -32.90
C ASP A 622 7.65 13.68 -33.01
N VAL A 623 7.67 13.18 -34.25
CA VAL A 623 7.96 11.78 -34.57
C VAL A 623 9.36 11.37 -34.07
N SER A 624 10.29 12.33 -33.95
CA SER A 624 11.63 12.10 -33.40
C SER A 624 11.57 11.75 -31.91
N ASN A 625 10.89 12.55 -31.10
CA ASN A 625 10.74 12.24 -29.69
C ASN A 625 9.91 10.98 -29.46
N LEU A 626 8.85 10.73 -30.24
CA LEU A 626 8.09 9.48 -30.16
C LEU A 626 8.95 8.24 -30.50
N LEU A 627 9.86 8.32 -31.48
CA LEU A 627 10.84 7.24 -31.73
C LEU A 627 11.83 7.09 -30.57
N SER A 628 12.27 8.18 -29.96
CA SER A 628 13.19 8.15 -28.81
C SER A 628 12.54 7.55 -27.55
N GLU A 629 11.25 7.82 -27.34
CA GLU A 629 10.45 7.28 -26.25
C GLU A 629 10.16 5.79 -26.45
N VAL A 630 9.84 5.37 -27.68
CA VAL A 630 9.72 3.94 -28.02
C VAL A 630 11.06 3.21 -27.86
N ALA A 631 12.20 3.87 -28.13
CA ALA A 631 13.52 3.30 -27.91
C ALA A 631 13.85 3.16 -26.42
N SER A 632 13.61 4.19 -25.59
CA SER A 632 13.87 4.14 -24.15
C SER A 632 12.92 3.19 -23.41
N LEU A 633 11.65 3.10 -23.81
CA LEU A 633 10.72 2.09 -23.32
C LEU A 633 11.16 0.66 -23.68
N LYS A 634 11.73 0.46 -24.87
CA LYS A 634 12.27 -0.84 -25.28
C LYS A 634 13.52 -1.22 -24.48
N GLU A 635 14.41 -0.27 -24.20
CA GLU A 635 15.58 -0.47 -23.34
C GLU A 635 15.16 -0.79 -21.90
N ARG A 636 14.22 -0.02 -21.33
CA ARG A 636 13.66 -0.26 -19.99
C ARG A 636 12.98 -1.62 -19.89
N ASN A 637 12.21 -2.04 -20.90
CA ASN A 637 11.61 -3.37 -20.94
C ASN A 637 12.68 -4.47 -21.01
N GLY A 638 13.78 -4.27 -21.76
CA GLY A 638 14.91 -5.21 -21.79
C GLY A 638 15.58 -5.37 -20.41
N SER A 639 15.84 -4.26 -19.71
CA SER A 639 16.36 -4.29 -18.33
C SER A 639 15.42 -5.03 -17.37
N MET A 640 14.11 -4.78 -17.49
CA MET A 640 13.09 -5.44 -16.67
C MET A 640 12.97 -6.95 -16.97
N GLU A 641 13.11 -7.36 -18.24
CA GLU A 641 13.16 -8.77 -18.63
C GLU A 641 14.41 -9.49 -18.06
N GLU A 642 15.55 -8.79 -17.98
CA GLU A 642 16.77 -9.32 -17.37
C GLU A 642 16.66 -9.43 -15.84
N GLU A 643 16.12 -8.41 -15.16
CA GLU A 643 15.84 -8.46 -13.71
C GLU A 643 14.84 -9.58 -13.34
N LEU A 644 13.77 -9.75 -14.13
CA LEU A 644 12.80 -10.84 -13.96
C LEU A 644 13.45 -12.21 -14.12
N LYS A 645 14.38 -12.35 -15.06
CA LYS A 645 15.13 -13.58 -15.29
C LYS A 645 16.10 -13.87 -14.13
N GLU A 646 16.82 -12.86 -13.62
CA GLU A 646 17.69 -13.00 -12.45
C GLU A 646 16.89 -13.34 -11.18
N MET A 647 15.71 -12.73 -11.00
CA MET A 647 14.78 -13.11 -9.93
C MET A 647 14.35 -14.56 -10.06
N HIS A 648 13.95 -15.01 -11.25
CA HIS A 648 13.53 -16.40 -11.48
C HIS A 648 14.67 -17.41 -11.21
N GLU A 649 15.90 -17.08 -11.59
CA GLU A 649 17.08 -17.90 -11.32
C GLU A 649 17.39 -17.97 -9.81
N ARG A 650 17.36 -16.84 -9.10
CA ARG A 650 17.52 -16.79 -7.63
C ARG A 650 16.42 -17.56 -6.89
N TYR A 651 15.16 -17.44 -7.31
CA TYR A 651 14.06 -18.24 -6.73
C TYR A 651 14.25 -19.74 -6.97
N SER A 652 14.74 -20.13 -8.15
CA SER A 652 15.05 -21.53 -8.47
C SER A 652 16.18 -22.08 -7.60
N GLU A 653 17.25 -21.31 -7.40
CA GLU A 653 18.38 -21.68 -6.54
C GLU A 653 17.96 -21.80 -5.05
N ILE A 654 17.16 -20.85 -4.55
CA ILE A 654 16.62 -20.88 -3.18
C ILE A 654 15.69 -22.09 -2.99
N SER A 655 14.85 -22.41 -3.98
CA SER A 655 13.96 -23.57 -3.95
C SER A 655 14.75 -24.89 -3.89
N LEU A 656 15.84 -25.00 -4.65
CA LEU A 656 16.73 -26.15 -4.63
C LEU A 656 17.41 -26.31 -3.25
N LYS A 657 18.02 -25.25 -2.72
CA LYS A 657 18.65 -25.25 -1.37
C LYS A 657 17.65 -25.63 -0.27
N PHE A 658 16.40 -25.18 -0.38
CA PHE A 658 15.35 -25.57 0.57
C PHE A 658 15.03 -27.07 0.51
N ALA A 659 14.98 -27.65 -0.69
CA ALA A 659 14.77 -29.09 -0.87
C ALA A 659 15.95 -29.92 -0.33
N GLU A 660 17.19 -29.45 -0.51
CA GLU A 660 18.39 -30.06 0.07
C GLU A 660 18.36 -30.05 1.61
N VAL A 661 18.11 -28.89 2.23
CA VAL A 661 18.02 -28.74 3.70
C VAL A 661 16.91 -29.59 4.31
N GLU A 662 15.74 -29.67 3.67
CA GLU A 662 14.65 -30.55 4.13
C GLU A 662 15.02 -32.04 3.97
N GLY A 663 15.77 -32.40 2.92
CA GLY A 663 16.34 -33.74 2.73
C GLY A 663 17.32 -34.13 3.85
N GLU A 664 18.27 -33.26 4.17
CA GLU A 664 19.20 -33.44 5.30
C GLU A 664 18.46 -33.57 6.63
N ARG A 665 17.46 -32.71 6.86
CA ARG A 665 16.61 -32.76 8.07
C ARG A 665 15.90 -34.10 8.18
N GLN A 666 15.38 -34.65 7.08
CA GLN A 666 14.74 -35.96 7.07
C GLN A 666 15.74 -37.10 7.35
N GLN A 667 16.95 -37.06 6.77
CA GLN A 667 18.01 -38.02 7.10
C GLN A 667 18.39 -37.97 8.59
N LEU A 668 18.52 -36.77 9.17
CA LEU A 668 18.82 -36.59 10.59
C LEU A 668 17.69 -37.14 11.48
N VAL A 669 16.42 -36.87 11.14
CA VAL A 669 15.25 -37.41 11.85
C VAL A 669 15.20 -38.94 11.76
N MET A 670 15.53 -39.54 10.61
CA MET A 670 15.63 -41.00 10.46
C MET A 670 16.77 -41.57 11.33
N SER A 671 17.93 -40.92 11.35
CA SER A 671 19.10 -41.34 12.12
C SER A 671 18.84 -41.29 13.63
N LEU A 672 18.21 -40.21 14.11
CA LEU A 672 17.76 -40.07 15.49
C LEU A 672 16.68 -41.10 15.86
N ARG A 673 15.78 -41.45 14.94
CA ARG A 673 14.78 -42.50 15.14
C ARG A 673 15.45 -43.87 15.31
N ASN A 674 16.43 -44.19 14.45
CA ASN A 674 17.17 -45.46 14.49
C ASN A 674 18.02 -45.60 15.76
N LEU A 675 18.71 -44.53 16.19
CA LEU A 675 19.43 -44.49 17.46
C LEU A 675 18.49 -44.64 18.68
N LYS A 676 17.27 -44.09 18.60
CA LYS A 676 16.26 -44.20 19.65
C LYS A 676 15.61 -45.58 19.73
N SER A 677 15.48 -46.31 18.62
CA SER A 677 15.07 -47.72 18.64
C SER A 677 16.20 -48.65 19.09
N GLY A 678 17.45 -48.38 18.70
CA GLY A 678 18.62 -49.15 19.15
C GLY A 678 18.89 -49.09 20.67
N LYS A 679 18.42 -48.05 21.36
CA LYS A 679 18.48 -47.91 22.83
C LYS A 679 17.30 -48.55 23.59
N LYS A 680 16.44 -49.32 22.90
CA LYS A 680 15.23 -49.95 23.48
C LYS A 680 15.22 -51.47 23.46
N ASN A 681 16.30 -52.10 23.00
CA ASN A 681 16.55 -53.54 23.07
C ASN A 681 17.69 -53.80 24.08
#